data_AF-A0A923YU80-F1
#
_entry.id   AF-A0A923YU80-F1
#
_cell.length_a   1.000
_cell.length_b   1.000
_cell.length_c   1.000
_cell.angle_alpha   90.00
_cell.angle_beta   90.00
_cell.angle_gamma   90.00
#
_symmetry.space_group_name_H-M   'P 1'
#
loop_
_entity.id
_entity.type
_entity.pdbx_description
1 polymer ?
#
loop_
_entity_poly.entity_id
_entity_poly.type
_entity_poly.pdbx_seq_one_letter_code
_entity_poly.pdbx_strand_id
1 'polypeptide(L)'
;MAGGLAALSGGKAGSIQDQLGRQIQDLGMTFRMAKDEEERAWPLSPLPLIIGAEEWAGIERGLIQRAELLEHVAADIYGAQTLISGGHLPAAVVAGSRYFARKMVGVPPREDHYIHVYAVDLARGPRGQWRVLADRLRLATGIGHALENRLALSRATGSLLSDINVRRLAEFFAQMRAGIARDCLRDTPRIALLTAGHYNQSYPEQAHLARYLGFPLVEGRDLTVSDGRLYVRTIAGPKRIDALWRWIATDALDPLNFDSRSAIGVPDVFDAFAGGALEVANWPGVEVLESTAFAAFMPRLCRVALGQEPLLPNIATWWCGQRGEAEEVRRRFDELVITPAHGAPVEGIDGTNPMTAGVVGSELSGEARERLLEAMARRPMDYCGQEIVHLSTTPAMIGSQNTENSIVPRPFTLRAFVARGADGRWQVMPGGFGRLSSTGELRTSLMGEGDLSADVCVVDDRELPHHRTTTLGDSPPIRRGGGILSSQAADNLYWFGRYNERAEVTVRVLRALLGQSLDVDNGSGNDPAVKKRLVQLLVTWGAISARTARAKVPEICASAMADLKLPGGVAALVRNSQRVGLSLRDRFARDFWRIVSRPMADTRPEDARATLKLAKDLLEHFNALAGLVSENMVRSPAWCFLDTGRRIERALSICRIARALLTASAGPDA
;
A
#
# COMPACT_ATOMS: atom_id res chain seq x y z
N MET A 1 -9.83 -29.05 2.01
CA MET A 1 -9.19 -27.97 2.81
C MET A 1 -9.16 -28.26 4.31
N ALA A 2 -10.30 -28.37 5.01
CA ALA A 2 -10.33 -28.52 6.47
C ALA A 2 -9.50 -29.71 6.99
N GLY A 3 -9.62 -30.90 6.38
CA GLY A 3 -8.80 -32.06 6.72
C GLY A 3 -7.29 -31.84 6.52
N GLY A 4 -6.90 -31.12 5.47
CA GLY A 4 -5.49 -30.79 5.21
C GLY A 4 -4.90 -29.82 6.22
N LEU A 5 -5.66 -28.80 6.63
CA LEU A 5 -5.25 -27.89 7.70
C LEU A 5 -5.16 -28.62 9.06
N ALA A 6 -6.12 -29.51 9.36
CA ALA A 6 -6.07 -30.34 10.57
C ALA A 6 -4.82 -31.24 10.60
N ALA A 7 -4.44 -31.82 9.47
CA ALA A 7 -3.23 -32.64 9.35
C ALA A 7 -1.94 -31.82 9.54
N LEU A 8 -1.83 -30.66 8.87
CA LEU A 8 -0.66 -29.76 8.98
C LEU A 8 -0.46 -29.20 10.39
N SER A 9 -1.56 -28.98 11.10
CA SER A 9 -1.52 -28.45 12.47
C SER A 9 -1.21 -29.49 13.55
N GLY A 10 -1.12 -30.78 13.21
CA GLY A 10 -1.06 -31.86 14.19
C GLY A 10 -2.28 -31.86 15.14
N GLY A 11 -3.43 -31.37 14.66
CA GLY A 11 -4.65 -31.19 15.45
C GLY A 11 -4.71 -29.91 16.31
N LYS A 12 -3.67 -29.04 16.30
CA LYS A 12 -3.64 -27.78 17.07
C LYS A 12 -3.79 -26.55 16.17
N ALA A 13 -5.00 -26.00 16.10
CA ALA A 13 -5.33 -24.85 15.25
C ALA A 13 -4.35 -23.66 15.32
N GLY A 14 -3.75 -23.37 16.48
CA GLY A 14 -2.76 -22.30 16.66
C GLY A 14 -1.46 -22.46 15.86
N SER A 15 -1.07 -23.70 15.55
CA SER A 15 0.19 -23.98 14.83
C SER A 15 0.23 -23.36 13.42
N ILE A 16 -0.90 -23.35 12.70
CA ILE A 16 -0.97 -22.76 11.36
C ILE A 16 -0.95 -21.24 11.43
N GLN A 17 -1.64 -20.63 12.41
CA GLN A 17 -1.63 -19.19 12.58
C GLN A 17 -0.22 -18.68 12.92
N ASP A 18 0.54 -19.42 13.73
CA ASP A 18 1.94 -19.11 14.02
C ASP A 18 2.84 -19.26 12.79
N GLN A 19 2.69 -20.34 12.02
CA GLN A 19 3.43 -20.53 10.78
C GLN A 19 3.12 -19.42 9.77
N LEU A 20 1.85 -19.05 9.62
CA LEU A 20 1.41 -17.97 8.75
C LEU A 20 1.93 -16.62 9.25
N GLY A 21 1.91 -16.37 10.55
CA GLY A 21 2.50 -15.18 11.17
C GLY A 21 3.98 -15.04 10.87
N ARG A 22 4.75 -16.13 10.90
CA ARG A 22 6.15 -16.14 10.45
C ARG A 22 6.27 -15.81 8.97
N GLN A 23 5.44 -16.39 8.10
CA GLN A 23 5.45 -16.07 6.67
C GLN A 23 5.09 -14.61 6.38
N ILE A 24 4.14 -14.02 7.12
CA ILE A 24 3.77 -12.59 7.04
C ILE A 24 4.97 -11.71 7.40
N GLN A 25 5.68 -12.05 8.48
CA GLN A 25 6.91 -11.35 8.88
C GLN A 25 8.03 -11.50 7.85
N ASP A 26 8.25 -12.71 7.33
CA ASP A 26 9.29 -13.00 6.34
C ASP A 26 9.01 -12.36 4.97
N LEU A 27 7.73 -12.23 4.60
CA LEU A 27 7.30 -11.49 3.41
C LEU A 27 7.34 -9.98 3.62
N GLY A 28 7.46 -9.52 4.86
CA GLY A 28 7.31 -8.12 5.24
C GLY A 28 5.94 -7.60 4.83
N MET A 29 4.86 -8.32 5.14
CA MET A 29 3.51 -7.87 4.85
C MET A 29 3.00 -7.01 6.00
N THR A 30 2.70 -5.74 5.71
CA THR A 30 2.24 -4.76 6.70
C THR A 30 1.16 -3.86 6.13
N PHE A 31 0.42 -3.20 7.01
CA PHE A 31 -0.49 -2.12 6.66
C PHE A 31 -0.37 -0.98 7.65
N ARG A 32 -0.82 0.21 7.25
CA ARG A 32 -0.95 1.37 8.12
C ARG A 32 -2.43 1.63 8.38
N MET A 33 -2.77 2.24 9.52
CA MET A 33 -4.10 2.81 9.76
C MET A 33 -4.09 4.32 9.51
N ALA A 34 -5.23 4.88 9.13
CA ALA A 34 -5.35 6.33 9.02
C ALA A 34 -5.01 6.97 10.37
N LYS A 35 -4.02 7.88 10.40
CA LYS A 35 -3.47 8.59 11.56
C LYS A 35 -2.43 7.82 12.42
N ASP A 36 -2.11 6.56 12.10
CA ASP A 36 -0.97 5.86 12.73
C ASP A 36 0.35 6.26 12.04
N GLU A 37 1.41 6.53 12.82
CA GLU A 37 2.77 6.66 12.29
C GLU A 37 3.40 5.29 12.01
N GLU A 38 2.99 4.25 12.75
CA GLU A 38 3.57 2.92 12.72
C GLU A 38 2.85 1.95 11.75
N GLU A 39 3.61 1.01 11.20
CA GLU A 39 3.07 -0.09 10.41
C GLU A 39 2.71 -1.28 11.31
N ARG A 40 1.56 -1.91 11.06
CA ARG A 40 1.09 -3.11 11.77
C ARG A 40 1.28 -4.35 10.90
N ALA A 41 1.45 -5.50 11.54
CA ALA A 41 1.51 -6.79 10.85
C ALA A 41 0.19 -7.09 10.14
N TRP A 42 0.25 -7.60 8.92
CA TRP A 42 -0.94 -7.89 8.12
C TRP A 42 -1.82 -8.97 8.79
N PRO A 43 -3.13 -8.74 9.00
CA PRO A 43 -3.98 -9.63 9.79
C PRO A 43 -4.60 -10.73 8.91
N LEU A 44 -3.76 -11.62 8.37
CA LEU A 44 -4.22 -12.69 7.47
C LEU A 44 -4.82 -13.88 8.24
N SER A 45 -6.05 -14.24 7.86
CA SER A 45 -6.73 -15.47 8.27
C SER A 45 -6.06 -16.69 7.64
N PRO A 46 -5.80 -17.77 8.42
CA PRO A 46 -5.33 -19.04 7.89
C PRO A 46 -6.42 -19.82 7.13
N LEU A 47 -7.69 -19.43 7.28
CA LEU A 47 -8.82 -20.00 6.55
C LEU A 47 -9.13 -19.12 5.34
N PRO A 48 -8.89 -19.58 4.09
CA PRO A 48 -9.24 -18.82 2.90
C PRO A 48 -10.74 -18.91 2.60
N LEU A 49 -11.25 -17.94 1.85
CA LEU A 49 -12.57 -18.02 1.23
C LEU A 49 -12.48 -18.94 0.01
N ILE A 50 -13.22 -20.06 0.01
CA ILE A 50 -13.26 -21.00 -1.10
C ILE A 50 -14.50 -20.73 -1.95
N ILE A 51 -14.31 -20.58 -3.26
CA ILE A 51 -15.37 -20.40 -4.25
C ILE A 51 -15.19 -21.46 -5.34
N GLY A 52 -16.25 -22.19 -5.68
CA GLY A 52 -16.21 -23.19 -6.75
C GLY A 52 -16.09 -22.53 -8.13
N ALA A 53 -15.44 -23.24 -9.07
CA ALA A 53 -15.20 -22.75 -10.43
C ALA A 53 -16.49 -22.35 -11.18
N GLU A 54 -17.58 -23.10 -11.02
CA GLU A 54 -18.86 -22.79 -11.67
C GLU A 54 -19.49 -21.50 -11.13
N GLU A 55 -19.47 -21.33 -9.80
CA GLU A 55 -19.93 -20.09 -9.15
C GLU A 55 -19.07 -18.90 -9.60
N TRP A 56 -17.75 -19.09 -9.66
CA TRP A 56 -16.82 -18.08 -10.14
C TRP A 56 -17.06 -17.71 -11.62
N ALA A 57 -17.33 -18.68 -12.49
CA ALA A 57 -17.61 -18.42 -13.90
C ALA A 57 -18.86 -17.54 -14.11
N GLY A 58 -19.84 -17.62 -13.21
CA GLY A 58 -20.98 -16.69 -13.18
C GLY A 58 -20.55 -15.27 -12.84
N ILE A 59 -19.74 -15.11 -11.78
CA ILE A 59 -19.17 -13.82 -11.37
C ILE A 59 -18.31 -13.23 -12.49
N GLU A 60 -17.43 -14.03 -13.09
CA GLU A 60 -16.53 -13.62 -14.16
C GLU A 60 -17.28 -13.03 -15.36
N ARG A 61 -18.32 -13.71 -15.86
CA ARG A 61 -19.14 -13.18 -16.96
C ARG A 61 -19.81 -11.85 -16.61
N GLY A 62 -20.35 -11.75 -15.39
CA GLY A 62 -20.99 -10.50 -14.95
C GLY A 62 -20.02 -9.35 -14.75
N LEU A 63 -18.80 -9.64 -14.28
CA LEU A 63 -17.74 -8.64 -14.18
C LEU A 63 -17.26 -8.19 -15.56
N ILE A 64 -17.08 -9.10 -16.52
CA ILE A 64 -16.71 -8.74 -17.90
C ILE A 64 -17.77 -7.81 -18.53
N GLN A 65 -19.06 -8.17 -18.46
CA GLN A 65 -20.15 -7.30 -18.93
C GLN A 65 -20.11 -5.92 -18.26
N ARG A 66 -19.87 -5.89 -16.96
CA ARG A 66 -19.78 -4.63 -16.20
C ARG A 66 -18.57 -3.80 -16.63
N ALA A 67 -17.43 -4.43 -16.91
CA ALA A 67 -16.24 -3.77 -17.41
C ALA A 67 -16.50 -3.11 -18.77
N GLU A 68 -17.16 -3.82 -19.69
CA GLU A 68 -17.60 -3.30 -20.98
C GLU A 68 -18.54 -2.12 -20.80
N LEU A 69 -19.51 -2.20 -19.90
CA LEU A 69 -20.41 -1.09 -19.61
C LEU A 69 -19.66 0.14 -19.10
N LEU A 70 -18.77 -0.03 -18.11
CA LEU A 70 -17.99 1.07 -17.55
C LEU A 70 -17.10 1.75 -18.61
N GLU A 71 -16.51 0.97 -19.52
CA GLU A 71 -15.74 1.47 -20.66
C GLU A 71 -16.60 2.37 -21.56
N HIS A 72 -17.78 1.88 -21.97
CA HIS A 72 -18.69 2.64 -22.82
C HIS A 72 -19.18 3.92 -22.14
N VAL A 73 -19.50 3.87 -20.84
CA VAL A 73 -19.94 5.04 -20.09
C VAL A 73 -18.81 6.06 -19.92
N ALA A 74 -17.57 5.62 -19.68
CA ALA A 74 -16.41 6.51 -19.62
C ALA A 74 -16.19 7.23 -20.96
N ALA A 75 -16.22 6.48 -22.06
CA ALA A 75 -16.07 7.01 -23.41
C ALA A 75 -17.19 8.01 -23.77
N ASP A 76 -18.44 7.73 -23.39
CA ASP A 76 -19.56 8.65 -23.63
C ASP A 76 -19.45 9.94 -22.83
N ILE A 77 -19.12 9.87 -21.53
CA ILE A 77 -18.99 11.05 -20.65
C ILE A 77 -17.93 12.02 -21.16
N TYR A 78 -16.79 11.51 -21.62
CA TYR A 78 -15.69 12.34 -22.12
C TYR A 78 -15.73 12.58 -23.63
N GLY A 79 -16.65 11.92 -24.36
CA GLY A 79 -16.88 12.06 -25.79
C GLY A 79 -18.20 12.76 -26.13
N ALA A 80 -19.10 12.03 -26.79
CA ALA A 80 -20.33 12.59 -27.38
C ALA A 80 -21.46 12.87 -26.39
N GLN A 81 -21.40 12.35 -25.16
CA GLN A 81 -22.37 12.56 -24.08
C GLN A 81 -23.82 12.20 -24.44
N THR A 82 -24.00 11.15 -25.25
CA THR A 82 -25.31 10.68 -25.72
C THR A 82 -26.18 10.14 -24.60
N LEU A 83 -25.60 9.58 -23.53
CA LEU A 83 -26.34 9.11 -22.36
C LEU A 83 -26.97 10.28 -21.61
N ILE A 84 -26.32 11.44 -21.61
CA ILE A 84 -26.81 12.65 -20.96
C ILE A 84 -27.86 13.32 -21.85
N SER A 85 -27.55 13.56 -23.13
CA SER A 85 -28.49 14.21 -24.06
C SER A 85 -29.74 13.37 -24.32
N GLY A 86 -29.63 12.04 -24.25
CA GLY A 86 -30.76 11.10 -24.36
C GLY A 86 -31.57 10.94 -23.07
N GLY A 87 -31.21 11.62 -21.97
CA GLY A 87 -31.93 11.56 -20.71
C GLY A 87 -31.79 10.22 -19.96
N HIS A 88 -30.76 9.44 -20.26
CA HIS A 88 -30.46 8.17 -19.57
C HIS A 88 -29.61 8.37 -18.31
N LEU A 89 -28.79 9.42 -18.29
CA LEU A 89 -27.95 9.81 -17.16
C LEU A 89 -28.13 11.32 -16.88
N PRO A 90 -28.57 11.73 -15.68
CA PRO A 90 -28.69 13.15 -15.36
C PRO A 90 -27.30 13.83 -15.35
N ALA A 91 -27.18 14.99 -15.99
CA ALA A 91 -25.91 15.74 -16.04
C ALA A 91 -25.33 16.05 -14.65
N ALA A 92 -26.20 16.27 -13.65
CA ALA A 92 -25.79 16.52 -12.27
C ALA A 92 -25.07 15.34 -11.61
N VAL A 93 -25.30 14.09 -12.04
CA VAL A 93 -24.57 12.91 -11.54
C VAL A 93 -23.09 13.00 -11.90
N VAL A 94 -22.80 13.51 -13.10
CA VAL A 94 -21.43 13.70 -13.61
C VAL A 94 -20.86 15.00 -13.06
N ALA A 95 -21.50 16.14 -13.35
CA ALA A 95 -20.98 17.47 -13.04
C ALA A 95 -20.93 17.79 -11.52
N GLY A 96 -21.73 17.10 -10.70
CA GLY A 96 -21.67 17.22 -9.24
C GLY A 96 -20.49 16.48 -8.60
N SER A 97 -19.85 15.57 -9.35
CA SER A 97 -18.71 14.81 -8.85
C SER A 97 -17.42 15.60 -8.92
N ARG A 98 -16.69 15.69 -7.79
CA ARG A 98 -15.33 16.25 -7.78
C ARG A 98 -14.33 15.47 -8.63
N TYR A 99 -14.68 14.25 -9.00
CA TYR A 99 -13.85 13.37 -9.82
C TYR A 99 -14.11 13.53 -11.32
N PHE A 100 -15.10 14.34 -11.72
CA PHE A 100 -15.29 14.69 -13.11
C PHE A 100 -14.18 15.64 -13.57
N ALA A 101 -13.29 15.13 -14.40
CA ALA A 101 -12.16 15.89 -14.92
C ALA A 101 -12.59 16.62 -16.20
N ARG A 102 -13.21 17.80 -16.07
CA ARG A 102 -13.73 18.58 -17.22
C ARG A 102 -12.69 18.77 -18.34
N LYS A 103 -11.42 18.89 -17.99
CA LYS A 103 -10.31 19.05 -18.95
C LYS A 103 -10.09 17.83 -19.86
N MET A 104 -10.60 16.67 -19.47
CA MET A 104 -10.51 15.43 -20.24
C MET A 104 -11.61 15.29 -21.29
N VAL A 105 -12.60 16.20 -21.33
CA VAL A 105 -13.64 16.17 -22.36
C VAL A 105 -13.00 16.45 -23.72
N GLY A 106 -13.20 15.53 -24.68
CA GLY A 106 -12.60 15.58 -26.00
C GLY A 106 -11.14 15.12 -26.06
N VAL A 107 -10.61 14.51 -24.98
CA VAL A 107 -9.24 13.98 -24.92
C VAL A 107 -9.29 12.44 -24.78
N PRO A 108 -9.42 11.71 -25.91
CA PRO A 108 -9.49 10.26 -25.88
C PRO A 108 -8.10 9.63 -25.65
N PRO A 109 -8.03 8.44 -25.02
CA PRO A 109 -6.85 7.59 -25.08
C PRO A 109 -6.61 7.12 -26.52
N ARG A 110 -5.36 6.77 -26.86
CA ARG A 110 -4.98 6.46 -28.24
C ARG A 110 -5.70 5.24 -28.83
N GLU A 111 -5.88 4.21 -28.02
CA GLU A 111 -6.53 2.95 -28.41
C GLU A 111 -7.99 2.87 -27.94
N ASP A 112 -8.60 4.01 -27.59
CA ASP A 112 -9.96 4.09 -27.02
C ASP A 112 -10.17 3.24 -25.74
N HIS A 113 -9.09 2.85 -25.07
CA HIS A 113 -9.11 2.15 -23.78
C HIS A 113 -8.94 3.13 -22.61
N TYR A 114 -10.04 3.47 -21.94
CA TYR A 114 -10.09 4.33 -20.76
C TYR A 114 -9.71 3.61 -19.47
N ILE A 115 -9.96 2.29 -19.40
CA ILE A 115 -9.76 1.50 -18.17
C ILE A 115 -8.82 0.33 -18.45
N HIS A 116 -7.72 0.18 -17.73
CA HIS A 116 -6.83 -0.99 -17.86
C HIS A 116 -6.99 -1.97 -16.71
N VAL A 117 -7.20 -1.46 -15.50
CA VAL A 117 -7.31 -2.25 -14.27
C VAL A 117 -8.40 -1.65 -13.41
N TYR A 118 -9.43 -2.40 -13.06
CA TYR A 118 -10.43 -1.96 -12.11
C TYR A 118 -10.75 -3.05 -11.09
N ALA A 119 -11.27 -2.64 -9.94
CA ALA A 119 -11.68 -3.53 -8.89
C ALA A 119 -13.16 -3.35 -8.57
N VAL A 120 -13.78 -4.41 -8.05
CA VAL A 120 -15.21 -4.42 -7.71
C VAL A 120 -15.39 -5.02 -6.32
N ASP A 121 -16.05 -4.27 -5.45
CA ASP A 121 -16.47 -4.75 -4.14
C ASP A 121 -17.76 -5.56 -4.29
N LEU A 122 -17.73 -6.82 -3.88
CA LEU A 122 -18.82 -7.78 -3.95
C LEU A 122 -19.25 -8.22 -2.55
N ALA A 123 -20.56 -8.37 -2.39
CA ALA A 123 -21.18 -9.02 -1.25
C ALA A 123 -21.89 -10.30 -1.69
N ARG A 124 -21.79 -11.33 -0.87
CA ARG A 124 -22.61 -12.53 -0.99
C ARG A 124 -23.74 -12.43 0.02
N GLY A 125 -24.99 -12.51 -0.42
CA GLY A 125 -26.15 -12.54 0.45
C GLY A 125 -26.32 -13.89 1.17
N PRO A 126 -27.21 -14.00 2.17
CA PRO A 126 -27.38 -15.21 2.97
C PRO A 126 -27.95 -16.40 2.16
N ARG A 127 -28.57 -16.12 1.00
CA ARG A 127 -29.08 -17.13 0.06
C ARG A 127 -28.08 -17.44 -1.07
N GLY A 128 -26.83 -17.00 -0.96
CA GLY A 128 -25.75 -17.29 -1.91
C GLY A 128 -25.66 -16.34 -3.11
N GLN A 129 -26.58 -15.38 -3.26
CA GLN A 129 -26.61 -14.43 -4.36
C GLN A 129 -25.50 -13.37 -4.25
N TRP A 130 -24.84 -13.06 -5.36
CA TRP A 130 -23.79 -12.04 -5.42
C TRP A 130 -24.35 -10.69 -5.86
N ARG A 131 -23.90 -9.62 -5.22
CA ARG A 131 -24.25 -8.24 -5.55
C ARG A 131 -23.02 -7.34 -5.55
N VAL A 132 -23.00 -6.37 -6.46
CA VAL A 132 -22.00 -5.31 -6.49
C VAL A 132 -22.32 -4.26 -5.41
N LEU A 133 -21.33 -3.99 -4.56
CA LEU A 133 -21.36 -2.92 -3.57
C LEU A 133 -20.83 -1.60 -4.14
N ALA A 134 -19.68 -1.65 -4.82
CA ALA A 134 -19.01 -0.48 -5.36
C ALA A 134 -18.01 -0.86 -6.45
N ASP A 135 -17.85 0.03 -7.43
CA ASP A 135 -16.76 -0.02 -8.41
C ASP A 135 -15.58 0.84 -7.96
N ARG A 136 -14.36 0.39 -8.27
CA ARG A 136 -13.10 1.05 -7.92
C ARG A 136 -12.23 1.16 -9.17
N LEU A 137 -12.30 2.31 -9.82
CA LEU A 137 -11.57 2.64 -11.06
C LEU A 137 -10.36 3.56 -10.82
N ARG A 138 -10.27 4.23 -9.68
CA ARG A 138 -9.20 5.15 -9.31
C ARG A 138 -7.94 4.40 -8.92
N LEU A 139 -8.07 3.50 -7.93
CA LEU A 139 -6.98 2.72 -7.37
C LEU A 139 -7.44 1.27 -7.24
N ALA A 140 -6.66 0.32 -7.77
CA ALA A 140 -6.88 -1.11 -7.61
C ALA A 140 -6.35 -1.61 -6.24
N THR A 141 -6.62 -0.88 -5.15
CA THR A 141 -6.14 -1.25 -3.81
C THR A 141 -6.68 -2.61 -3.39
N GLY A 142 -5.80 -3.47 -2.89
CA GLY A 142 -6.08 -4.87 -2.56
C GLY A 142 -5.56 -5.87 -3.60
N ILE A 143 -5.20 -5.45 -4.82
CA ILE A 143 -4.70 -6.35 -5.88
C ILE A 143 -3.36 -6.99 -5.52
N GLY A 144 -2.45 -6.21 -4.92
CA GLY A 144 -1.18 -6.69 -4.39
C GLY A 144 -1.41 -7.52 -3.12
N HIS A 145 -2.35 -7.14 -2.27
CA HIS A 145 -2.69 -7.94 -1.08
C HIS A 145 -3.27 -9.30 -1.44
N ALA A 146 -4.07 -9.42 -2.50
CA ALA A 146 -4.55 -10.71 -3.00
C ALA A 146 -3.37 -11.63 -3.40
N LEU A 147 -2.37 -11.08 -4.10
CA LEU A 147 -1.15 -11.80 -4.44
C LEU A 147 -0.34 -12.20 -3.20
N GLU A 148 -0.13 -11.26 -2.28
CA GLU A 148 0.64 -11.51 -1.06
C GLU A 148 -0.02 -12.56 -0.17
N ASN A 149 -1.35 -12.49 -0.01
CA ASN A 149 -2.14 -13.48 0.73
C ASN A 149 -1.95 -14.89 0.14
N ARG A 150 -2.06 -15.02 -1.19
CA ARG A 150 -1.86 -16.30 -1.87
C ARG A 150 -0.46 -16.85 -1.67
N LEU A 151 0.57 -15.99 -1.74
CA LEU A 151 1.95 -16.38 -1.54
C LEU A 151 2.23 -16.79 -0.09
N ALA A 152 1.70 -16.05 0.89
CA ALA A 152 1.83 -16.36 2.31
C ALA A 152 1.17 -17.70 2.65
N LEU A 153 -0.07 -17.89 2.19
CA LEU A 153 -0.82 -19.12 2.43
C LEU A 153 -0.15 -20.32 1.76
N SER A 154 0.25 -20.20 0.49
CA SER A 154 0.96 -21.28 -0.23
C SER A 154 2.24 -21.72 0.47
N ARG A 155 3.00 -20.79 1.08
CA ARG A 155 4.22 -21.13 1.84
C ARG A 155 3.91 -21.77 3.18
N ALA A 156 2.86 -21.32 3.85
CA ALA A 156 2.44 -21.88 5.13
C ALA A 156 1.82 -23.28 4.98
N THR A 157 1.10 -23.55 3.88
CA THR A 157 0.35 -24.80 3.71
C THR A 157 0.98 -25.80 2.73
N GLY A 158 2.13 -25.47 2.12
CA GLY A 158 2.80 -26.37 1.16
C GLY A 158 1.93 -26.70 -0.05
N SER A 159 1.77 -28.00 -0.35
CA SER A 159 0.99 -28.50 -1.49
C SER A 159 -0.53 -28.38 -1.32
N LEU A 160 -1.04 -28.02 -0.14
CA LEU A 160 -2.48 -28.10 0.13
C LEU A 160 -3.35 -27.33 -0.88
N LEU A 161 -2.88 -26.18 -1.37
CA LEU A 161 -3.62 -25.40 -2.38
C LEU A 161 -3.60 -26.07 -3.76
N SER A 162 -2.50 -26.74 -4.14
CA SER A 162 -2.48 -27.54 -5.37
C SER A 162 -3.32 -28.80 -5.23
N ASP A 163 -3.33 -29.43 -4.06
CA ASP A 163 -4.07 -30.67 -3.80
C ASP A 163 -5.59 -30.48 -3.89
N ILE A 164 -6.07 -29.25 -3.72
CA ILE A 164 -7.47 -28.86 -3.91
C ILE A 164 -7.70 -28.08 -5.21
N ASN A 165 -6.77 -28.13 -6.18
CA ASN A 165 -6.90 -27.48 -7.48
C ASN A 165 -7.19 -25.96 -7.43
N VAL A 166 -6.53 -25.21 -6.54
CA VAL A 166 -6.67 -23.74 -6.54
C VAL A 166 -6.03 -23.16 -7.82
N ARG A 167 -6.79 -22.32 -8.53
CA ARG A 167 -6.31 -21.60 -9.72
C ARG A 167 -5.19 -20.62 -9.39
N ARG A 168 -4.18 -20.51 -10.26
CA ARG A 168 -3.02 -19.63 -10.07
C ARG A 168 -3.33 -18.19 -10.48
N LEU A 169 -2.79 -17.22 -9.73
CA LEU A 169 -2.96 -15.78 -10.02
C LEU A 169 -1.93 -15.22 -11.02
N ALA A 170 -0.84 -15.95 -11.29
CA ALA A 170 0.30 -15.44 -12.07
C ALA A 170 -0.08 -15.03 -13.50
N GLU A 171 -0.98 -15.78 -14.14
CA GLU A 171 -1.42 -15.50 -15.50
C GLU A 171 -2.19 -14.17 -15.60
N PHE A 172 -3.07 -13.88 -14.64
CA PHE A 172 -3.78 -12.60 -14.57
C PHE A 172 -2.80 -11.41 -14.56
N PHE A 173 -1.74 -11.46 -13.75
CA PHE A 173 -0.75 -10.39 -13.68
C PHE A 173 0.09 -10.27 -14.96
N ALA A 174 0.41 -11.40 -15.60
CA ALA A 174 1.11 -11.41 -16.88
C ALA A 174 0.24 -10.75 -17.98
N GLN A 175 -1.04 -11.09 -18.01
CA GLN A 175 -2.01 -10.56 -18.97
C GLN A 175 -2.31 -9.08 -18.72
N MET A 176 -2.50 -8.66 -17.47
CA MET A 176 -2.63 -7.25 -17.08
C MET A 176 -1.43 -6.42 -17.55
N ARG A 177 -0.21 -6.90 -17.30
CA ARG A 177 1.01 -6.22 -17.76
C ARG A 177 1.08 -6.14 -19.29
N ALA A 178 0.67 -7.20 -19.98
CA ALA A 178 0.63 -7.22 -21.44
C ALA A 178 -0.46 -6.30 -22.02
N GLY A 179 -1.61 -6.18 -21.35
CA GLY A 179 -2.68 -5.26 -21.75
C GLY A 179 -2.26 -3.80 -21.66
N ILE A 180 -1.56 -3.39 -20.59
CA ILE A 180 -0.98 -2.03 -20.52
C ILE A 180 0.10 -1.83 -21.60
N ALA A 181 0.94 -2.85 -21.84
CA ALA A 181 2.00 -2.77 -22.83
C ALA A 181 1.49 -2.65 -24.27
N ARG A 182 0.35 -3.29 -24.58
CA ARG A 182 -0.30 -3.26 -25.89
C ARG A 182 -0.59 -1.84 -26.35
N ASP A 183 -1.02 -0.99 -25.44
CA ASP A 183 -1.43 0.38 -25.74
C ASP A 183 -0.23 1.34 -25.69
N CYS A 184 1.00 0.83 -25.72
CA CYS A 184 2.21 1.65 -25.86
C CYS A 184 2.73 1.67 -27.30
N LEU A 185 3.39 2.77 -27.69
CA LEU A 185 4.01 2.92 -29.03
C LEU A 185 5.24 2.03 -29.28
N ARG A 186 5.82 1.43 -28.24
CA ARG A 186 7.06 0.64 -28.33
C ARG A 186 6.78 -0.82 -28.06
N ASP A 187 7.38 -1.71 -28.84
CA ASP A 187 7.28 -3.17 -28.66
C ASP A 187 7.73 -3.65 -27.26
N THR A 188 8.71 -2.95 -26.68
CA THR A 188 9.20 -3.22 -25.33
C THR A 188 9.06 -1.97 -24.46
N PRO A 189 7.82 -1.65 -24.05
CA PRO A 189 7.55 -0.41 -23.35
C PRO A 189 8.02 -0.49 -21.91
N ARG A 190 8.37 0.67 -21.36
CA ARG A 190 8.67 0.80 -19.94
C ARG A 190 7.44 1.31 -19.20
N ILE A 191 6.88 0.42 -18.38
CA ILE A 191 5.73 0.69 -17.52
C ILE A 191 6.25 1.02 -16.12
N ALA A 192 5.83 2.16 -15.55
CA ALA A 192 6.14 2.56 -14.17
C ALA A 192 4.87 2.62 -13.31
N LEU A 193 5.01 2.42 -12.00
CA LEU A 193 3.94 2.60 -11.02
C LEU A 193 4.17 3.91 -10.28
N LEU A 194 3.25 4.87 -10.45
CA LEU A 194 3.31 6.17 -9.78
C LEU A 194 2.64 6.11 -8.41
N THR A 195 3.39 6.40 -7.36
CA THR A 195 2.91 6.42 -5.97
C THR A 195 2.93 7.84 -5.38
N ALA A 196 2.02 8.09 -4.41
CA ALA A 196 2.08 9.27 -3.56
C ALA A 196 3.22 9.23 -2.52
N GLY A 197 3.92 8.10 -2.39
CA GLY A 197 5.05 7.90 -1.47
C GLY A 197 4.68 7.13 -0.20
N HIS A 198 5.67 6.96 0.68
CA HIS A 198 5.60 6.05 1.84
C HIS A 198 4.61 6.45 2.94
N TYR A 199 4.02 7.65 2.87
CA TYR A 199 2.95 8.07 3.77
C TYR A 199 1.57 7.52 3.39
N ASN A 200 1.41 6.99 2.17
CA ASN A 200 0.17 6.37 1.72
C ASN A 200 -0.08 5.03 2.45
N GLN A 201 -1.32 4.79 2.87
CA GLN A 201 -1.74 3.59 3.59
C GLN A 201 -1.45 2.28 2.82
N SER A 202 -1.60 2.29 1.50
CA SER A 202 -1.35 1.12 0.63
C SER A 202 0.05 1.11 0.02
N TYR A 203 0.98 1.94 0.49
CA TYR A 203 2.35 1.96 -0.03
C TYR A 203 3.07 0.60 0.07
N PRO A 204 2.97 -0.19 1.17
CA PRO A 204 3.60 -1.50 1.24
C PRO A 204 3.13 -2.44 0.11
N GLU A 205 1.82 -2.44 -0.18
CA GLU A 205 1.22 -3.19 -1.28
C GLU A 205 1.79 -2.77 -2.63
N GLN A 206 1.85 -1.46 -2.87
CA GLN A 206 2.38 -0.88 -4.12
C GLN A 206 3.84 -1.30 -4.36
N ALA A 207 4.67 -1.25 -3.32
CA ALA A 207 6.07 -1.64 -3.41
C ALA A 207 6.23 -3.15 -3.70
N HIS A 208 5.42 -4.00 -3.08
CA HIS A 208 5.44 -5.43 -3.39
C HIS A 208 5.00 -5.70 -4.82
N LEU A 209 3.91 -5.08 -5.24
CA LEU A 209 3.32 -5.26 -6.57
C LEU A 209 4.28 -4.78 -7.67
N ALA A 210 4.88 -3.59 -7.51
CA ALA A 210 5.88 -3.07 -8.43
C ALA A 210 7.07 -4.02 -8.57
N ARG A 211 7.57 -4.56 -7.45
CA ARG A 211 8.65 -5.55 -7.43
C ARG A 211 8.26 -6.86 -8.11
N TYR A 212 7.04 -7.34 -7.93
CA TYR A 212 6.54 -8.55 -8.57
C TYR A 212 6.39 -8.38 -10.09
N LEU A 213 5.86 -7.25 -10.54
CA LEU A 213 5.64 -6.94 -11.96
C LEU A 213 6.90 -6.46 -12.69
N GLY A 214 7.95 -6.10 -11.95
CA GLY A 214 9.17 -5.52 -12.49
C GLY A 214 9.00 -4.07 -12.96
N PHE A 215 8.04 -3.34 -12.39
CA PHE A 215 7.82 -1.92 -12.68
C PHE A 215 8.73 -1.06 -11.78
N PRO A 216 9.34 0.02 -12.31
CA PRO A 216 9.90 1.05 -11.46
C PRO A 216 8.79 1.67 -10.61
N LEU A 217 8.91 1.59 -9.29
CA LEU A 217 8.12 2.40 -8.37
C LEU A 217 8.71 3.82 -8.36
N VAL A 218 7.89 4.82 -8.68
CA VAL A 218 8.33 6.22 -8.86
C VAL A 218 7.36 7.16 -8.15
N GLU A 219 7.89 8.24 -7.58
CA GLU A 219 7.10 9.37 -7.09
C GLU A 219 7.04 10.48 -8.14
N GLY A 220 6.12 11.45 -8.01
CA GLY A 220 6.00 12.56 -8.95
C GLY A 220 7.31 13.34 -9.14
N ARG A 221 8.06 13.53 -8.05
CA ARG A 221 9.40 14.14 -8.08
C ARG A 221 10.46 13.29 -8.78
N ASP A 222 10.30 11.99 -8.97
CA ASP A 222 11.26 11.21 -9.76
C ASP A 222 11.11 11.47 -11.26
N LEU A 223 9.98 12.05 -11.66
CA LEU A 223 9.56 12.18 -13.04
C LEU A 223 9.73 13.60 -13.57
N THR A 224 9.93 13.71 -14.87
CA THR A 224 9.98 14.99 -15.60
C THR A 224 9.44 14.76 -17.00
N VAL A 225 8.73 15.75 -17.52
CA VAL A 225 8.32 15.76 -18.93
C VAL A 225 9.31 16.60 -19.73
N SER A 226 9.66 16.12 -20.92
CA SER A 226 10.50 16.84 -21.88
C SER A 226 10.06 16.44 -23.29
N ASP A 227 9.87 17.41 -24.19
CA ASP A 227 9.42 17.17 -25.57
C ASP A 227 8.15 16.29 -25.66
N GLY A 228 7.18 16.56 -24.77
CA GLY A 228 5.92 15.80 -24.69
C GLY A 228 6.08 14.33 -24.26
N ARG A 229 7.23 13.94 -23.68
CA ARG A 229 7.49 12.56 -23.23
C ARG A 229 7.88 12.53 -21.76
N LEU A 230 7.46 11.47 -21.08
CA LEU A 230 7.75 11.26 -19.65
C LEU A 230 9.11 10.56 -19.47
N TYR A 231 9.91 11.06 -18.53
CA TYR A 231 11.20 10.49 -18.16
C TYR A 231 11.31 10.32 -16.64
N VAL A 232 11.94 9.24 -16.21
CA VAL A 232 12.43 9.09 -14.83
C VAL A 232 13.87 9.58 -14.73
N ARG A 233 14.15 10.40 -13.72
CA ARG A 233 15.48 10.94 -13.41
C ARG A 233 16.34 9.89 -12.74
N THR A 234 17.26 9.28 -13.49
CA THR A 234 18.18 8.26 -12.96
C THR A 234 19.60 8.79 -12.83
N ILE A 235 20.42 8.12 -12.03
CA ILE A 235 21.86 8.40 -11.93
C ILE A 235 22.61 8.24 -13.27
N ALA A 236 22.04 7.49 -14.22
CA ALA A 236 22.61 7.22 -15.54
C ALA A 236 21.93 8.08 -16.64
N GLY A 237 21.32 9.20 -16.25
CA GLY A 237 20.56 10.09 -17.11
C GLY A 237 19.06 9.76 -17.19
N PRO A 238 18.27 10.61 -17.85
CA PRO A 238 16.83 10.40 -17.97
C PRO A 238 16.51 9.13 -18.76
N LYS A 239 15.54 8.33 -18.27
CA LYS A 239 15.04 7.14 -18.97
C LYS A 239 13.56 7.32 -19.29
N ARG A 240 13.19 7.20 -20.56
CA ARG A 240 11.79 7.33 -21.00
C ARG A 240 10.89 6.30 -20.32
N ILE A 241 9.72 6.74 -19.88
CA ILE A 241 8.58 5.93 -19.45
C ILE A 241 7.53 5.99 -20.56
N ASP A 242 6.96 4.85 -20.93
CA ASP A 242 6.01 4.72 -22.04
C ASP A 242 4.58 4.51 -21.52
N ALA A 243 4.42 3.94 -20.33
CA ALA A 243 3.15 3.86 -19.63
C ALA A 243 3.30 4.15 -18.13
N LEU A 244 2.27 4.77 -17.56
CA LEU A 244 2.19 5.11 -16.15
C LEU A 244 0.96 4.47 -15.53
N TRP A 245 1.15 3.45 -14.70
CA TRP A 245 0.09 2.97 -13.83
C TRP A 245 -0.02 3.90 -12.63
N ARG A 246 -1.02 4.78 -12.65
CA ARG A 246 -1.21 5.79 -11.59
C ARG A 246 -1.88 5.18 -10.36
N TRP A 247 -1.25 5.36 -9.20
CA TRP A 247 -1.84 5.11 -7.89
C TRP A 247 -2.09 6.43 -7.14
N ILE A 248 -2.46 7.45 -7.90
CA ILE A 248 -2.91 8.76 -7.40
C ILE A 248 -4.16 9.20 -8.18
N ALA A 249 -4.95 10.07 -7.56
CA ALA A 249 -6.16 10.62 -8.15
C ALA A 249 -5.84 11.62 -9.29
N THR A 250 -6.78 11.78 -10.22
CA THR A 250 -6.65 12.71 -11.36
C THR A 250 -6.39 14.15 -10.93
N ASP A 251 -7.04 14.62 -9.88
CA ASP A 251 -6.83 15.98 -9.35
C ASP A 251 -5.38 16.23 -8.93
N ALA A 252 -4.71 15.21 -8.39
CA ALA A 252 -3.33 15.28 -7.96
C ALA A 252 -2.30 14.98 -9.07
N LEU A 253 -2.72 14.54 -10.26
CA LEU A 253 -1.83 13.98 -11.29
C LEU A 253 -0.89 15.02 -11.91
N ASP A 254 -1.39 16.21 -12.20
CA ASP A 254 -0.65 17.30 -12.83
C ASP A 254 -1.01 18.63 -12.18
N PRO A 255 -0.09 19.29 -11.44
CA PRO A 255 -0.38 20.56 -10.79
C PRO A 255 -0.64 21.72 -11.76
N LEU A 256 -0.20 21.62 -13.02
CA LEU A 256 -0.42 22.68 -14.02
C LEU A 256 -1.79 22.55 -14.70
N ASN A 257 -2.33 21.34 -14.76
CA ASN A 257 -3.53 21.02 -15.53
C ASN A 257 -4.74 20.65 -14.66
N PHE A 258 -4.54 20.25 -13.41
CA PHE A 258 -5.58 19.88 -12.44
C PHE A 258 -5.50 20.73 -11.14
N ASP A 259 -5.14 20.15 -9.98
CA ASP A 259 -4.99 20.90 -8.72
C ASP A 259 -3.56 21.45 -8.54
N SER A 260 -3.42 22.77 -8.67
CA SER A 260 -2.17 23.52 -8.43
C SER A 260 -1.53 23.33 -7.06
N ARG A 261 -2.26 22.83 -6.06
CA ARG A 261 -1.72 22.52 -4.72
C ARG A 261 -1.09 21.13 -4.65
N SER A 262 -1.20 20.31 -5.69
CA SER A 262 -0.62 18.97 -5.70
C SER A 262 0.91 19.03 -5.61
N ALA A 263 1.45 18.34 -4.60
CA ALA A 263 2.90 18.16 -4.41
C ALA A 263 3.38 16.74 -4.82
N ILE A 264 2.46 15.89 -5.27
CA ILE A 264 2.74 14.47 -5.60
C ILE A 264 2.58 14.16 -7.10
N GLY A 265 2.05 15.12 -7.87
CA GLY A 265 1.88 15.00 -9.32
C GLY A 265 3.17 15.25 -10.10
N VAL A 266 3.03 15.20 -11.43
CA VAL A 266 4.11 15.44 -12.39
C VAL A 266 3.70 16.62 -13.27
N PRO A 267 4.41 17.76 -13.23
CA PRO A 267 4.14 18.87 -14.13
C PRO A 267 4.20 18.44 -15.61
N ASP A 268 3.28 18.96 -16.42
CA ASP A 268 3.16 18.73 -17.87
C ASP A 268 2.86 17.28 -18.29
N VAL A 269 2.52 16.39 -17.35
CA VAL A 269 2.16 15.00 -17.70
C VAL A 269 0.88 14.93 -18.51
N PHE A 270 -0.03 15.89 -18.34
CA PHE A 270 -1.22 16.03 -19.17
C PHE A 270 -0.87 16.12 -20.65
N ASP A 271 0.05 17.00 -21.03
CA ASP A 271 0.44 17.18 -22.42
C ASP A 271 1.10 15.92 -23.01
N ALA A 272 1.82 15.16 -22.17
CA ALA A 272 2.47 13.92 -22.59
C ALA A 272 1.46 12.83 -22.98
N PHE A 273 0.39 12.63 -22.20
CA PHE A 273 -0.64 11.64 -22.54
C PHE A 273 -1.67 12.18 -23.54
N ALA A 274 -2.04 13.46 -23.46
CA ALA A 274 -2.95 14.08 -24.43
C ALA A 274 -2.34 14.12 -25.84
N GLY A 275 -1.01 14.25 -25.93
CA GLY A 275 -0.25 14.11 -27.17
C GLY A 275 -0.02 12.66 -27.63
N GLY A 276 -0.53 11.66 -26.92
CA GLY A 276 -0.43 10.24 -27.27
C GLY A 276 0.95 9.59 -27.07
N ALA A 277 1.89 10.29 -26.42
CA ALA A 277 3.27 9.83 -26.23
C ALA A 277 3.46 8.99 -24.95
N LEU A 278 2.48 9.04 -24.04
CA LEU A 278 2.42 8.34 -22.76
C LEU A 278 1.05 7.66 -22.61
N GLU A 279 1.05 6.38 -22.26
CA GLU A 279 -0.16 5.66 -21.84
C GLU A 279 -0.39 5.83 -20.33
N VAL A 280 -1.64 5.94 -19.88
CA VAL A 280 -1.97 6.11 -18.45
C VAL A 280 -3.02 5.10 -18.03
N ALA A 281 -2.62 4.17 -17.17
CA ALA A 281 -3.51 3.17 -16.59
C ALA A 281 -3.98 3.64 -15.20
N ASN A 282 -5.26 3.89 -14.94
CA ASN A 282 -6.36 4.11 -15.89
C ASN A 282 -6.38 5.56 -16.38
N TRP A 283 -7.15 5.83 -17.45
CA TRP A 283 -7.25 7.17 -18.02
C TRP A 283 -7.74 8.19 -16.96
N PRO A 284 -7.21 9.42 -16.93
CA PRO A 284 -7.65 10.41 -15.95
C PRO A 284 -9.15 10.74 -16.12
N GLY A 285 -9.88 10.81 -15.00
CA GLY A 285 -11.30 11.17 -14.96
C GLY A 285 -12.28 9.99 -14.88
N VAL A 286 -11.84 8.74 -15.14
CA VAL A 286 -12.72 7.56 -15.00
C VAL A 286 -13.21 7.35 -13.56
N GLU A 287 -12.57 7.99 -12.59
CA GLU A 287 -12.99 8.02 -11.18
C GLU A 287 -14.41 8.55 -10.97
N VAL A 288 -14.93 9.33 -11.92
CA VAL A 288 -16.31 9.83 -11.86
C VAL A 288 -17.32 8.68 -11.69
N LEU A 289 -17.01 7.50 -12.25
CA LEU A 289 -17.84 6.30 -12.20
C LEU A 289 -17.85 5.60 -10.82
N GLU A 290 -16.96 5.98 -9.90
CA GLU A 290 -16.98 5.46 -8.51
C GLU A 290 -18.06 6.12 -7.64
N SER A 291 -18.70 7.19 -8.12
CA SER A 291 -19.73 7.91 -7.36
C SER A 291 -20.95 7.02 -7.12
N THR A 292 -21.42 6.98 -5.87
CA THR A 292 -22.60 6.18 -5.48
C THR A 292 -23.83 6.50 -6.31
N ALA A 293 -23.98 7.75 -6.76
CA ALA A 293 -25.06 8.17 -7.65
C ALA A 293 -25.12 7.36 -8.95
N PHE A 294 -23.98 6.93 -9.52
CA PHE A 294 -23.97 6.09 -10.72
C PHE A 294 -24.66 4.75 -10.51
N ALA A 295 -24.54 4.15 -9.32
CA ALA A 295 -25.13 2.86 -9.00
C ALA A 295 -26.67 2.85 -9.19
N ALA A 296 -27.35 4.00 -8.99
CA ALA A 296 -28.78 4.13 -9.25
C ALA A 296 -29.14 3.96 -10.74
N PHE A 297 -28.22 4.29 -11.66
CA PHE A 297 -28.47 4.28 -13.10
C PHE A 297 -27.90 3.04 -13.81
N MET A 298 -27.00 2.28 -13.17
CA MET A 298 -26.32 1.13 -13.78
C MET A 298 -27.25 0.12 -14.49
N PRO A 299 -28.40 -0.28 -13.92
CA PRO A 299 -29.31 -1.19 -14.63
C PRO A 299 -29.90 -0.60 -15.91
N ARG A 300 -30.19 0.70 -15.92
CA ARG A 300 -30.67 1.39 -17.13
C ARG A 300 -29.54 1.57 -18.15
N LEU A 301 -28.35 1.95 -17.69
CA LEU A 301 -27.18 2.12 -18.55
C LEU A 301 -26.79 0.81 -19.24
N CYS A 302 -26.86 -0.33 -18.55
CA CYS A 302 -26.61 -1.65 -19.15
C CYS A 302 -27.54 -1.93 -20.34
N ARG A 303 -28.84 -1.68 -20.16
CA ARG A 303 -29.84 -1.89 -21.23
C ARG A 303 -29.66 -0.96 -22.41
N VAL A 304 -29.33 0.30 -22.15
CA VAL A 304 -29.20 1.32 -23.20
C VAL A 304 -27.88 1.16 -23.96
N ALA A 305 -26.77 0.95 -23.25
CA ALA A 305 -25.44 0.90 -23.85
C ALA A 305 -25.10 -0.48 -24.44
N LEU A 306 -25.52 -1.57 -23.78
CA LEU A 306 -25.16 -2.94 -24.20
C LEU A 306 -26.36 -3.73 -24.76
N GLY A 307 -27.59 -3.24 -24.63
CA GLY A 307 -28.79 -3.98 -25.03
C GLY A 307 -29.08 -5.20 -24.15
N GLN A 308 -28.52 -5.26 -22.93
CA GLN A 308 -28.55 -6.43 -22.05
C GLN A 308 -29.05 -6.07 -20.65
N GLU A 309 -29.58 -7.06 -19.94
CA GLU A 309 -29.81 -6.95 -18.49
C GLU A 309 -28.49 -7.19 -17.73
N PRO A 310 -28.27 -6.53 -16.58
CA PRO A 310 -27.10 -6.79 -15.74
C PRO A 310 -27.08 -8.25 -15.25
N LEU A 311 -26.02 -8.98 -15.59
CA LEU A 311 -25.80 -10.34 -15.10
C LEU A 311 -25.47 -10.36 -13.60
N LEU A 312 -24.76 -9.34 -13.13
CA LEU A 312 -24.40 -9.15 -11.74
C LEU A 312 -25.07 -7.87 -11.20
N PRO A 313 -26.15 -7.98 -10.42
CA PRO A 313 -26.88 -6.82 -9.95
C PRO A 313 -26.09 -6.04 -8.89
N ASN A 314 -26.22 -4.71 -8.88
CA ASN A 314 -25.77 -3.90 -7.75
C ASN A 314 -26.82 -3.85 -6.64
N ILE A 315 -26.40 -3.39 -5.46
CA ILE A 315 -27.32 -3.08 -4.37
C ILE A 315 -28.30 -1.97 -4.77
N ALA A 316 -29.55 -2.08 -4.32
CA ALA A 316 -30.56 -1.08 -4.63
C ALA A 316 -30.11 0.28 -4.11
N THR A 317 -30.08 1.26 -5.01
CA THR A 317 -29.55 2.61 -4.75
C THR A 317 -30.51 3.64 -5.31
N TRP A 318 -30.85 4.62 -4.50
CA TRP A 318 -31.76 5.72 -4.79
C TRP A 318 -31.00 7.03 -4.73
N TRP A 319 -30.92 7.75 -5.85
CA TRP A 319 -30.28 9.07 -5.86
C TRP A 319 -31.30 10.16 -5.57
N CYS A 320 -31.11 10.89 -4.47
CA CYS A 320 -32.07 11.89 -4.00
C CYS A 320 -32.13 13.14 -4.90
N GLY A 321 -31.29 13.24 -5.93
CA GLY A 321 -31.46 14.27 -6.97
C GLY A 321 -32.77 14.14 -7.76
N GLN A 322 -33.39 12.97 -7.76
CA GLN A 322 -34.73 12.75 -8.32
C GLN A 322 -35.78 12.86 -7.22
N ARG A 323 -36.82 13.68 -7.43
CA ARG A 323 -37.84 13.97 -6.41
C ARG A 323 -38.51 12.71 -5.85
N GLY A 324 -38.93 11.78 -6.72
CA GLY A 324 -39.57 10.54 -6.29
C GLY A 324 -38.64 9.68 -5.41
N GLU A 325 -37.37 9.58 -5.79
CA GLU A 325 -36.39 8.81 -5.03
C GLU A 325 -36.02 9.48 -3.69
N ALA A 326 -35.99 10.81 -3.65
CA ALA A 326 -35.80 11.55 -2.39
C ALA A 326 -36.97 11.34 -1.41
N GLU A 327 -38.20 11.33 -1.92
CA GLU A 327 -39.40 11.05 -1.12
C GLU A 327 -39.37 9.60 -0.60
N GLU A 328 -38.95 8.64 -1.43
CA GLU A 328 -38.82 7.24 -1.03
C GLU A 328 -37.73 7.03 0.03
N VAL A 329 -36.56 7.65 -0.13
CA VAL A 329 -35.48 7.59 0.86
C VAL A 329 -35.93 8.21 2.19
N ARG A 330 -36.67 9.32 2.16
CA ARG A 330 -37.22 9.93 3.38
C ARG A 330 -38.26 9.02 4.05
N ARG A 331 -39.11 8.36 3.27
CA ARG A 331 -40.15 7.44 3.77
C ARG A 331 -39.54 6.19 4.42
N ARG A 332 -38.47 5.66 3.83
CA ARG A 332 -37.78 4.44 4.29
C ARG A 332 -36.45 4.73 4.99
N PHE A 333 -36.31 5.93 5.57
CA PHE A 333 -35.05 6.40 6.12
C PHE A 333 -34.40 5.39 7.07
N ASP A 334 -35.19 4.81 7.98
CA ASP A 334 -34.70 3.88 9.00
C ASP A 334 -34.30 2.50 8.44
N GLU A 335 -34.67 2.18 7.20
CA GLU A 335 -34.35 0.92 6.51
C GLU A 335 -33.12 1.02 5.58
N LEU A 336 -32.53 2.21 5.47
CA LEU A 336 -31.52 2.52 4.46
C LEU A 336 -30.21 2.99 5.08
N VAL A 337 -29.13 2.82 4.33
CA VAL A 337 -27.87 3.53 4.56
C VAL A 337 -27.89 4.81 3.73
N ILE A 338 -27.74 5.96 4.38
CA ILE A 338 -27.66 7.26 3.71
C ILE A 338 -26.19 7.58 3.46
N THR A 339 -25.83 7.81 2.20
CA THR A 339 -24.45 8.04 1.76
C THR A 339 -24.32 9.32 0.95
N PRO A 340 -23.13 9.98 0.92
CA PRO A 340 -22.87 11.04 -0.04
C PRO A 340 -22.88 10.50 -1.47
N ALA A 341 -23.62 11.18 -2.34
CA ALA A 341 -23.79 10.80 -3.74
C ALA A 341 -22.46 10.76 -4.51
N HIS A 342 -21.55 11.70 -4.22
CA HIS A 342 -20.32 11.94 -4.99
C HIS A 342 -19.03 11.59 -4.23
N GLY A 343 -19.12 10.88 -3.11
CA GLY A 343 -17.96 10.45 -2.30
C GLY A 343 -17.21 11.58 -1.59
N ALA A 344 -17.71 12.82 -1.63
CA ALA A 344 -17.23 13.94 -0.83
C ALA A 344 -18.00 14.04 0.50
N PRO A 345 -17.42 14.57 1.58
CA PRO A 345 -18.16 14.90 2.79
C PRO A 345 -19.34 15.83 2.49
N VAL A 346 -20.47 15.58 3.15
CA VAL A 346 -21.70 16.39 3.04
C VAL A 346 -22.22 16.70 4.44
N GLU A 347 -23.04 17.73 4.55
CA GLU A 347 -23.62 18.13 5.83
C GLU A 347 -24.47 17.01 6.44
N GLY A 348 -24.41 16.85 7.77
CA GLY A 348 -25.11 15.78 8.50
C GLY A 348 -24.46 14.40 8.40
N ILE A 349 -23.41 14.23 7.59
CA ILE A 349 -22.58 13.01 7.53
C ILE A 349 -21.14 13.43 7.80
N ASP A 350 -20.66 13.25 9.04
CA ASP A 350 -19.31 13.63 9.45
C ASP A 350 -18.27 12.82 8.65
N GLY A 351 -17.75 13.43 7.58
CA GLY A 351 -16.79 12.85 6.64
C GLY A 351 -15.38 12.66 7.18
N THR A 352 -15.22 12.38 8.47
CA THR A 352 -13.91 12.13 9.09
C THR A 352 -13.25 10.83 8.63
N ASN A 353 -13.98 9.98 7.89
CA ASN A 353 -13.44 8.83 7.19
C ASN A 353 -14.07 8.72 5.78
N PRO A 354 -13.34 9.03 4.68
CA PRO A 354 -13.78 8.98 3.26
C PRO A 354 -14.23 7.60 2.72
N MET A 355 -14.58 6.70 3.63
CA MET A 355 -14.25 5.28 3.58
C MET A 355 -15.31 4.45 4.34
N THR A 356 -16.04 5.11 5.24
CA THR A 356 -17.36 4.80 5.81
C THR A 356 -18.29 5.97 5.49
N ALA A 357 -18.52 6.26 4.21
CA ALA A 357 -19.30 7.42 3.81
C ALA A 357 -20.81 7.12 3.90
N GLY A 358 -21.27 6.58 5.03
CA GLY A 358 -22.66 6.16 5.17
C GLY A 358 -23.11 6.08 6.61
N VAL A 359 -24.34 6.50 6.86
CA VAL A 359 -25.00 6.40 8.16
C VAL A 359 -26.23 5.51 8.01
N VAL A 360 -26.37 4.54 8.91
CA VAL A 360 -27.57 3.70 8.96
C VAL A 360 -28.69 4.56 9.54
N GLY A 361 -29.79 4.73 8.82
CA GLY A 361 -30.83 5.68 9.23
C GLY A 361 -31.45 5.35 10.58
N SER A 362 -31.58 4.07 10.93
CA SER A 362 -32.08 3.61 12.24
C SER A 362 -31.13 3.87 13.41
N GLU A 363 -29.84 4.09 13.16
CA GLU A 363 -28.86 4.44 14.20
C GLU A 363 -28.85 5.94 14.51
N LEU A 364 -29.44 6.77 13.64
CA LEU A 364 -29.53 8.22 13.85
C LEU A 364 -30.77 8.58 14.67
N SER A 365 -30.55 9.33 15.75
CA SER A 365 -31.62 9.80 16.64
C SER A 365 -31.41 11.25 17.06
N GLY A 366 -32.49 11.89 17.54
CA GLY A 366 -32.48 13.26 18.06
C GLY A 366 -31.98 14.30 17.04
N GLU A 367 -31.18 15.26 17.53
CA GLU A 367 -30.65 16.38 16.76
C GLU A 367 -29.81 15.95 15.54
N ALA A 368 -29.10 14.82 15.63
CA ALA A 368 -28.30 14.33 14.49
C ALA A 368 -29.19 13.93 13.30
N ARG A 369 -30.34 13.31 13.57
CA ARG A 369 -31.31 12.92 12.54
C ARG A 369 -31.96 14.14 11.90
N GLU A 370 -32.39 15.11 12.71
CA GLU A 370 -33.01 16.34 12.24
C GLU A 370 -32.05 17.14 11.35
N ARG A 371 -30.81 17.33 11.79
CA ARG A 371 -29.77 18.01 10.99
C ARG A 371 -29.54 17.35 9.63
N LEU A 372 -29.49 16.01 9.57
CA LEU A 372 -29.31 15.31 8.30
C LEU A 372 -30.53 15.47 7.38
N LEU A 373 -31.75 15.36 7.92
CA LEU A 373 -32.97 15.53 7.13
C LEU A 373 -33.12 16.96 6.59
N GLU A 374 -32.76 17.98 7.37
CA GLU A 374 -32.71 19.37 6.94
C GLU A 374 -31.67 19.60 5.84
N ALA A 375 -30.47 19.03 6.00
CA ALA A 375 -29.42 19.10 4.99
C ALA A 375 -29.84 18.43 3.67
N MET A 376 -30.44 17.23 3.76
CA MET A 376 -31.04 16.52 2.62
C MET A 376 -32.17 17.32 1.96
N ALA A 377 -32.99 18.05 2.73
CA ALA A 377 -34.03 18.91 2.17
C ALA A 377 -33.43 20.10 1.41
N ARG A 378 -32.28 20.61 1.86
CA ARG A 378 -31.60 21.77 1.25
C ARG A 378 -30.86 21.42 -0.04
N ARG A 379 -30.13 20.29 -0.06
CA ARG A 379 -29.34 19.83 -1.22
C ARG A 379 -29.51 18.33 -1.44
N PRO A 380 -30.71 17.87 -1.88
CA PRO A 380 -31.01 16.45 -1.97
C PRO A 380 -30.11 15.70 -2.97
N MET A 381 -29.64 16.36 -4.04
CA MET A 381 -28.74 15.76 -5.03
C MET A 381 -27.39 15.27 -4.48
N ASP A 382 -26.98 15.74 -3.31
CA ASP A 382 -25.71 15.35 -2.70
C ASP A 382 -25.82 14.03 -1.91
N TYR A 383 -27.01 13.41 -1.84
CA TYR A 383 -27.29 12.21 -1.04
C TYR A 383 -27.84 11.05 -1.87
N CYS A 384 -27.50 9.84 -1.44
CA CYS A 384 -28.07 8.58 -1.90
C CYS A 384 -28.62 7.78 -0.72
N GLY A 385 -29.70 7.04 -0.92
CA GLY A 385 -30.11 5.95 -0.05
C GLY A 385 -29.68 4.61 -0.67
N GLN A 386 -29.19 3.68 0.14
CA GLN A 386 -28.83 2.33 -0.29
C GLN A 386 -29.46 1.28 0.64
N GLU A 387 -29.84 0.14 0.06
CA GLU A 387 -30.32 -1.01 0.84
C GLU A 387 -29.23 -1.50 1.80
N ILE A 388 -29.63 -1.83 3.04
CA ILE A 388 -28.73 -2.47 4.01
C ILE A 388 -28.41 -3.90 3.54
N VAL A 389 -27.12 -4.19 3.35
CA VAL A 389 -26.68 -5.50 2.84
C VAL A 389 -26.47 -6.47 3.99
N HIS A 390 -27.23 -7.56 4.01
CA HIS A 390 -26.97 -8.69 4.89
C HIS A 390 -25.90 -9.60 4.26
N LEU A 391 -24.75 -9.72 4.91
CA LEU A 391 -23.61 -10.49 4.41
C LEU A 391 -23.72 -11.96 4.83
N SER A 392 -23.37 -12.85 3.91
CA SER A 392 -23.06 -14.24 4.19
C SER A 392 -21.81 -14.32 5.08
N THR A 393 -21.68 -15.42 5.80
CA THR A 393 -20.54 -15.67 6.68
C THR A 393 -19.64 -16.76 6.13
N THR A 394 -18.36 -16.68 6.48
CA THR A 394 -17.38 -17.73 6.21
C THR A 394 -16.63 -18.07 7.52
N PRO A 395 -16.16 -19.31 7.70
CA PRO A 395 -15.38 -19.66 8.89
C PRO A 395 -14.08 -18.85 8.96
N ALA A 396 -13.87 -18.15 10.07
CA ALA A 396 -12.64 -17.43 10.37
C ALA A 396 -12.07 -17.91 11.70
N MET A 397 -10.74 -17.97 11.79
CA MET A 397 -10.05 -18.28 13.04
C MET A 397 -9.87 -16.98 13.83
N ILE A 398 -10.46 -16.91 15.02
CA ILE A 398 -10.36 -15.78 15.94
C ILE A 398 -9.65 -16.24 17.20
N GLY A 399 -8.60 -15.51 17.60
CA GLY A 399 -7.84 -15.75 18.81
C GLY A 399 -7.08 -14.49 19.25
N SER A 400 -6.77 -14.43 20.54
CA SER A 400 -5.96 -13.38 21.18
C SER A 400 -4.81 -14.06 21.91
N GLN A 401 -3.75 -13.31 22.24
CA GLN A 401 -2.60 -13.84 22.97
C GLN A 401 -2.99 -14.54 24.30
N ASN A 402 -4.19 -14.28 24.83
CA ASN A 402 -4.70 -14.81 26.10
C ASN A 402 -5.99 -15.68 25.99
N THR A 403 -6.46 -16.02 24.79
CA THR A 403 -7.66 -16.89 24.61
C THR A 403 -7.42 -17.96 23.55
N GLU A 404 -7.93 -19.17 23.77
CA GLU A 404 -7.84 -20.25 22.78
C GLU A 404 -8.42 -19.84 21.42
N ASN A 405 -7.70 -20.19 20.35
CA ASN A 405 -8.16 -19.96 18.99
C ASN A 405 -9.45 -20.75 18.73
N SER A 406 -10.50 -20.05 18.28
CA SER A 406 -11.78 -20.65 17.91
C SER A 406 -12.12 -20.34 16.47
N ILE A 407 -12.82 -21.27 15.81
CA ILE A 407 -13.36 -21.06 14.46
C ILE A 407 -14.80 -20.57 14.61
N VAL A 408 -15.07 -19.37 14.12
CA VAL A 408 -16.39 -18.73 14.22
C VAL A 408 -16.82 -18.18 12.86
N PRO A 409 -18.13 -18.19 12.55
CA PRO A 409 -18.62 -17.57 11.33
C PRO A 409 -18.40 -16.05 11.40
N ARG A 410 -17.86 -15.47 10.33
CA ARG A 410 -17.68 -14.02 10.18
C ARG A 410 -18.19 -13.52 8.85
N PRO A 411 -18.90 -12.37 8.82
CA PRO A 411 -19.36 -11.78 7.58
C PRO A 411 -18.16 -11.37 6.73
N PHE A 412 -18.31 -11.49 5.41
CA PHE A 412 -17.24 -11.19 4.48
C PHE A 412 -17.68 -10.33 3.30
N THR A 413 -16.72 -9.59 2.76
CA THR A 413 -16.80 -8.97 1.43
C THR A 413 -15.63 -9.45 0.58
N LEU A 414 -15.83 -9.44 -0.73
CA LEU A 414 -14.84 -9.85 -1.71
C LEU A 414 -14.55 -8.68 -2.64
N ARG A 415 -13.29 -8.26 -2.74
CA ARG A 415 -12.86 -7.41 -3.84
C ARG A 415 -12.30 -8.26 -4.97
N ALA A 416 -12.99 -8.26 -6.10
CA ALA A 416 -12.53 -8.89 -7.34
C ALA A 416 -11.74 -7.87 -8.18
N PHE A 417 -10.83 -8.37 -9.03
CA PHE A 417 -9.99 -7.55 -9.90
C PHE A 417 -10.16 -7.99 -11.34
N VAL A 418 -10.24 -7.01 -12.24
CA VAL A 418 -10.41 -7.22 -13.66
C VAL A 418 -9.42 -6.33 -14.39
N ALA A 419 -8.78 -6.88 -15.41
CA ALA A 419 -7.76 -6.20 -16.17
C ALA A 419 -7.91 -6.47 -17.67
N ARG A 420 -7.38 -5.55 -18.47
CA ARG A 420 -7.18 -5.74 -19.90
C ARG A 420 -6.07 -6.76 -20.15
N GLY A 421 -6.34 -7.77 -20.98
CA GLY A 421 -5.36 -8.75 -21.42
C GLY A 421 -4.55 -8.31 -22.64
N ALA A 422 -3.59 -9.13 -23.06
CA ALA A 422 -2.74 -8.86 -24.23
C ALA A 422 -3.55 -8.69 -25.54
N ASP A 423 -4.69 -9.36 -25.63
CA ASP A 423 -5.61 -9.33 -26.77
C ASP A 423 -6.62 -8.16 -26.70
N GLY A 424 -6.55 -7.32 -25.66
CA GLY A 424 -7.49 -6.22 -25.44
C GLY A 424 -8.80 -6.65 -24.78
N ARG A 425 -8.99 -7.94 -24.51
CA ARG A 425 -10.19 -8.45 -23.84
C ARG A 425 -10.05 -8.35 -22.33
N TRP A 426 -11.19 -8.35 -21.65
CA TRP A 426 -11.23 -8.35 -20.19
C TRP A 426 -10.87 -9.73 -19.63
N GLN A 427 -10.09 -9.72 -18.55
CA GLN A 427 -9.74 -10.90 -17.78
C GLN A 427 -10.01 -10.65 -16.32
N VAL A 428 -10.67 -11.60 -15.67
CA VAL A 428 -10.97 -11.55 -14.24
C VAL A 428 -9.94 -12.39 -13.49
N MET A 429 -9.36 -11.84 -12.43
CA MET A 429 -8.44 -12.59 -11.57
C MET A 429 -9.18 -13.81 -11.00
N PRO A 430 -8.67 -15.05 -11.10
CA PRO A 430 -9.30 -16.22 -10.47
C PRO A 430 -9.03 -16.26 -8.97
N GLY A 431 -9.54 -15.25 -8.27
CA GLY A 431 -9.29 -14.92 -6.87
C GLY A 431 -9.61 -13.44 -6.60
N GLY A 432 -9.15 -12.95 -5.46
CA GLY A 432 -9.41 -11.59 -5.04
C GLY A 432 -8.96 -11.33 -3.62
N PHE A 433 -9.40 -10.20 -3.07
CA PHE A 433 -9.09 -9.80 -1.72
C PHE A 433 -10.32 -9.95 -0.82
N GLY A 434 -10.28 -10.93 0.08
CA GLY A 434 -11.34 -11.18 1.05
C GLY A 434 -11.14 -10.33 2.30
N ARG A 435 -12.20 -9.68 2.76
CA ARG A 435 -12.21 -8.95 4.03
C ARG A 435 -13.27 -9.50 4.95
N LEU A 436 -12.87 -9.69 6.20
CA LEU A 436 -13.65 -10.29 7.28
C LEU A 436 -13.67 -9.31 8.45
N SER A 437 -14.77 -9.29 9.20
CA SER A 437 -14.78 -8.57 10.48
C SER A 437 -14.35 -9.49 11.61
N SER A 438 -13.48 -9.03 12.51
CA SER A 438 -13.18 -9.75 13.75
C SER A 438 -14.29 -9.56 14.81
N THR A 439 -14.96 -8.41 14.80
CA THR A 439 -16.00 -7.99 15.76
C THR A 439 -17.42 -8.36 15.34
N GLY A 440 -17.64 -8.72 14.07
CA GLY A 440 -18.94 -9.12 13.53
C GLY A 440 -19.62 -8.09 12.62
N GLU A 441 -19.07 -6.89 12.49
CA GLU A 441 -19.56 -5.85 11.58
C GLU A 441 -18.44 -5.36 10.64
N LEU A 442 -18.72 -5.30 9.33
CA LEU A 442 -17.82 -4.71 8.33
C LEU A 442 -18.27 -3.28 8.05
N ARG A 443 -17.54 -2.30 8.59
CA ARG A 443 -17.94 -0.88 8.49
C ARG A 443 -17.23 -0.13 7.35
N THR A 444 -16.01 -0.52 6.96
CA THR A 444 -15.12 0.24 6.05
C THR A 444 -14.82 -0.49 4.74
N SER A 445 -14.27 0.23 3.75
CA SER A 445 -13.80 -0.31 2.45
C SER A 445 -12.28 -0.56 2.33
N LEU A 446 -11.47 -0.09 3.30
CA LEU A 446 -10.05 -0.41 3.49
C LEU A 446 -9.85 -1.04 4.87
N MET A 447 -8.73 -1.74 5.04
CA MET A 447 -8.33 -2.34 6.33
C MET A 447 -8.34 -1.31 7.46
N GLY A 448 -9.17 -1.57 8.46
CA GLY A 448 -9.26 -0.82 9.70
C GLY A 448 -9.00 -1.69 10.93
N GLU A 449 -9.17 -1.08 12.10
CA GLU A 449 -9.05 -1.80 13.36
C GLU A 449 -10.16 -2.84 13.50
N GLY A 450 -9.77 -4.07 13.82
CA GLY A 450 -10.70 -5.19 13.89
C GLY A 450 -11.03 -5.85 12.55
N ASP A 451 -10.43 -5.45 11.44
CA ASP A 451 -10.56 -6.21 10.18
C ASP A 451 -9.56 -7.36 10.09
N LEU A 452 -9.98 -8.44 9.44
CA LEU A 452 -9.14 -9.57 9.05
C LEU A 452 -9.11 -9.67 7.51
N SER A 453 -7.95 -10.06 6.98
CA SER A 453 -7.75 -10.34 5.56
C SER A 453 -7.89 -11.84 5.30
N ALA A 454 -8.43 -12.24 4.16
CA ALA A 454 -8.43 -13.63 3.70
C ALA A 454 -7.99 -13.73 2.24
N ASP A 455 -7.29 -14.82 1.92
CA ASP A 455 -7.10 -15.23 0.53
C ASP A 455 -8.44 -15.74 -0.04
N VAL A 456 -8.63 -15.58 -1.34
CA VAL A 456 -9.82 -16.03 -2.07
C VAL A 456 -9.36 -17.06 -3.08
N CYS A 457 -9.74 -18.32 -2.85
CA CYS A 457 -9.34 -19.47 -3.64
C CYS A 457 -10.48 -19.92 -4.54
N VAL A 458 -10.31 -19.73 -5.84
CA VAL A 458 -11.17 -20.35 -6.85
C VAL A 458 -10.67 -21.78 -7.08
N VAL A 459 -11.56 -22.75 -6.86
CA VAL A 459 -11.24 -24.19 -6.87
C VAL A 459 -11.94 -24.88 -8.02
N ASP A 460 -11.18 -25.64 -8.81
CA ASP A 460 -11.72 -26.52 -9.84
C ASP A 460 -12.00 -27.93 -9.31
N ASP A 461 -13.08 -28.56 -9.80
CA ASP A 461 -13.46 -29.93 -9.38
C ASP A 461 -12.46 -31.00 -9.83
N ARG A 462 -11.64 -30.67 -10.83
CA ARG A 462 -10.59 -31.53 -11.38
C ARG A 462 -9.32 -30.73 -11.58
N GLU A 463 -8.20 -31.44 -11.56
CA GLU A 463 -6.92 -30.85 -11.91
C GLU A 463 -6.98 -30.39 -13.39
N LEU A 464 -6.95 -29.07 -13.60
CA LEU A 464 -6.83 -28.53 -14.94
C LEU A 464 -5.39 -28.75 -15.44
N PRO A 465 -5.20 -29.12 -16.72
CA PRO A 465 -3.87 -29.18 -17.31
C PRO A 465 -3.23 -27.83 -17.07
N HIS A 466 -2.19 -27.80 -16.24
CA HIS A 466 -1.44 -26.59 -16.04
C HIS A 466 -0.83 -26.26 -17.39
N HIS A 467 -1.27 -25.18 -18.02
CA HIS A 467 -0.46 -24.58 -19.07
C HIS A 467 0.88 -24.30 -18.41
N ARG A 468 1.88 -25.11 -18.77
CA ARG A 468 3.26 -24.85 -18.45
C ARG A 468 3.62 -23.57 -19.19
N THR A 469 3.26 -22.43 -18.63
CA THR A 469 3.97 -21.18 -18.88
C THR A 469 5.28 -21.26 -18.12
N THR A 470 6.11 -22.26 -18.43
CA THR A 470 7.53 -21.96 -18.43
C THR A 470 7.66 -20.91 -19.51
N THR A 471 7.86 -19.65 -19.11
CA THR A 471 8.27 -18.57 -20.02
C THR A 471 9.63 -18.83 -20.67
N LEU A 472 10.28 -19.97 -20.35
CA LEU A 472 11.41 -20.58 -21.04
C LEU A 472 11.00 -21.12 -22.44
N GLY A 473 10.34 -20.30 -23.27
CA GLY A 473 10.36 -20.48 -24.72
C GLY A 473 11.60 -19.80 -25.30
N ASP A 474 11.83 -18.56 -24.85
CA ASP A 474 13.04 -17.80 -25.15
C ASP A 474 13.93 -17.70 -23.91
N SER A 475 15.26 -17.71 -24.10
CA SER A 475 16.17 -17.28 -23.04
C SER A 475 15.77 -15.88 -22.61
N PRO A 476 15.45 -15.64 -21.32
CA PRO A 476 15.10 -14.30 -20.88
C PRO A 476 16.26 -13.36 -21.26
N PRO A 477 16.00 -12.22 -21.91
CA PRO A 477 17.08 -11.32 -22.29
C PRO A 477 17.86 -10.97 -21.04
N ILE A 478 19.16 -11.25 -21.03
CA ILE A 478 20.03 -10.96 -19.90
C ILE A 478 20.12 -9.43 -19.77
N ARG A 479 19.24 -8.85 -18.96
CA ARG A 479 19.26 -7.41 -18.66
C ARG A 479 20.32 -7.18 -17.59
N ARG A 480 21.53 -6.84 -18.02
CA ARG A 480 22.68 -6.51 -17.13
C ARG A 480 22.58 -5.13 -16.48
N GLY A 481 21.50 -4.37 -16.73
CA GLY A 481 21.25 -3.10 -16.05
C GLY A 481 20.67 -3.37 -14.67
N GLY A 482 21.38 -3.00 -13.60
CA GLY A 482 20.94 -3.11 -12.21
C GLY A 482 19.76 -2.19 -11.89
N GLY A 483 18.59 -2.49 -12.46
CA GLY A 483 17.36 -1.71 -12.31
C GLY A 483 17.50 -0.25 -12.77
N ILE A 484 16.37 0.46 -12.80
CA ILE A 484 16.39 1.92 -12.83
C ILE A 484 16.57 2.37 -11.39
N LEU A 485 17.68 3.04 -11.09
CA LEU A 485 17.89 3.73 -9.82
C LEU A 485 17.55 5.21 -10.01
N SER A 486 16.41 5.63 -9.45
CA SER A 486 16.07 7.05 -9.44
C SER A 486 17.10 7.83 -8.61
N SER A 487 17.26 9.10 -8.92
CA SER A 487 18.20 9.98 -8.22
C SER A 487 17.83 10.10 -6.73
N GLN A 488 16.53 10.10 -6.43
CA GLN A 488 16.03 10.08 -5.05
C GLN A 488 16.36 8.77 -4.34
N ALA A 489 16.12 7.62 -4.97
CA ALA A 489 16.46 6.33 -4.36
C ALA A 489 17.96 6.22 -4.09
N ALA A 490 18.80 6.77 -4.97
CA ALA A 490 20.25 6.86 -4.76
C ALA A 490 20.62 7.73 -3.55
N ASP A 491 20.02 8.92 -3.42
CA ASP A 491 20.23 9.81 -2.28
C ASP A 491 19.75 9.19 -0.97
N ASN A 492 18.58 8.53 -0.99
CA ASN A 492 18.05 7.80 0.16
C ASN A 492 18.97 6.64 0.57
N LEU A 493 19.52 5.87 -0.37
CA LEU A 493 20.48 4.81 -0.06
C LEU A 493 21.77 5.37 0.56
N TYR A 494 22.27 6.49 0.03
CA TYR A 494 23.42 7.20 0.57
C TYR A 494 23.18 7.63 2.03
N TRP A 495 22.07 8.31 2.30
CA TRP A 495 21.72 8.75 3.65
C TRP A 495 21.41 7.59 4.58
N PHE A 496 20.75 6.54 4.10
CA PHE A 496 20.52 5.33 4.86
C PHE A 496 21.84 4.72 5.36
N GLY A 497 22.84 4.59 4.47
CA GLY A 497 24.18 4.13 4.86
C GLY A 497 24.84 5.03 5.91
N ARG A 498 24.72 6.35 5.78
CA ARG A 498 25.28 7.33 6.74
C ARG A 498 24.59 7.28 8.11
N TYR A 499 23.26 7.18 8.15
CA TYR A 499 22.52 7.14 9.41
C TYR A 499 22.87 5.89 10.22
N ASN A 500 22.92 4.72 9.57
CA ASN A 500 23.30 3.47 10.24
C ASN A 500 24.74 3.52 10.76
N GLU A 501 25.70 3.98 9.95
CA GLU A 501 27.10 4.08 10.38
C GLU A 501 27.26 5.08 11.55
N ARG A 502 26.59 6.23 11.47
CA ARG A 502 26.65 7.23 12.54
C ARG A 502 26.04 6.70 13.84
N ALA A 503 24.93 5.96 13.75
CA ALA A 503 24.30 5.33 14.91
C ALA A 503 25.23 4.26 15.51
N GLU A 504 25.82 3.39 14.68
CA GLU A 504 26.74 2.35 15.12
C GLU A 504 27.94 2.95 15.87
N VAL A 505 28.61 3.96 15.29
CA VAL A 505 29.76 4.61 15.93
C VAL A 505 29.35 5.29 17.25
N THR A 506 28.20 5.96 17.28
CA THR A 506 27.69 6.58 18.50
C THR A 506 27.48 5.54 19.60
N VAL A 507 26.83 4.41 19.28
CA VAL A 507 26.63 3.30 20.22
C VAL A 507 27.95 2.69 20.70
N ARG A 508 28.98 2.59 19.84
CA ARG A 508 30.32 2.13 20.25
C ARG A 508 30.95 3.06 21.30
N VAL A 509 30.80 4.38 21.16
CA VAL A 509 31.27 5.35 22.17
C VAL A 509 30.50 5.21 23.47
N LEU A 510 29.17 5.04 23.42
CA LEU A 510 28.34 4.81 24.62
C LEU A 510 28.75 3.52 25.35
N ARG A 511 28.99 2.44 24.60
CA ARG A 511 29.46 1.16 25.16
C ARG A 511 30.81 1.31 25.85
N ALA A 512 31.74 2.07 25.26
CA ALA A 512 33.05 2.34 25.87
C ALA A 512 32.91 3.11 27.19
N LEU A 513 32.08 4.16 27.22
CA LEU A 513 31.80 4.93 28.43
C LEU A 513 31.15 4.08 29.54
N LEU A 514 30.19 3.22 29.17
CA LEU A 514 29.50 2.34 30.13
C LEU A 514 30.39 1.22 30.66
N GLY A 515 31.19 0.57 29.79
CA GLY A 515 32.11 -0.49 30.20
C GLY A 515 33.15 0.00 31.20
N GLN A 516 33.72 1.18 30.97
CA GLN A 516 34.65 1.83 31.92
C GLN A 516 33.98 2.19 33.26
N SER A 517 32.66 2.41 33.29
CA SER A 517 31.93 2.77 34.50
C SER A 517 31.45 1.57 35.32
N LEU A 518 31.46 0.36 34.76
CA LEU A 518 30.89 -0.86 35.36
C LEU A 518 31.95 -1.89 35.76
N ASP A 519 33.10 -1.93 35.09
CA ASP A 519 34.21 -2.82 35.42
C ASP A 519 35.20 -2.17 36.39
N VAL A 520 35.28 -2.72 37.61
CA VAL A 520 36.16 -2.25 38.69
C VAL A 520 37.63 -2.62 38.44
N ASP A 521 37.89 -3.69 37.66
CA ASP A 521 39.23 -4.25 37.42
C ASP A 521 39.92 -3.73 36.13
N ASN A 522 39.30 -2.80 35.39
CA ASN A 522 39.90 -2.20 34.18
C ASN A 522 40.91 -1.09 34.54
N GLY A 523 42.03 -1.47 35.14
CA GLY A 523 43.08 -0.56 35.64
C GLY A 523 43.76 0.34 34.60
N SER A 524 43.64 0.06 33.30
CA SER A 524 44.21 0.84 32.19
C SER A 524 43.16 1.62 31.37
N GLY A 525 41.86 1.44 31.65
CA GLY A 525 40.76 2.00 30.86
C GLY A 525 40.07 3.23 31.46
N ASN A 526 40.40 3.62 32.69
CA ASN A 526 39.66 4.64 33.45
C ASN A 526 40.35 6.01 33.47
N ASP A 527 40.98 6.44 32.37
CA ASP A 527 41.57 7.78 32.26
C ASP A 527 40.45 8.85 32.19
N PRO A 528 40.32 9.74 33.20
CA PRO A 528 39.32 10.80 33.20
C PRO A 528 39.44 11.75 32.01
N ALA A 529 40.64 11.94 31.45
CA ALA A 529 40.86 12.77 30.27
C ALA A 529 40.24 12.15 29.01
N VAL A 530 40.40 10.85 28.82
CA VAL A 530 39.76 10.10 27.72
C VAL A 530 38.24 10.18 27.85
N LYS A 531 37.71 9.95 29.04
CA LYS A 531 36.27 10.05 29.32
C LYS A 531 35.71 11.43 28.97
N LYS A 532 36.37 12.51 29.41
CA LYS A 532 35.97 13.89 29.10
C LYS A 532 35.96 14.15 27.59
N ARG A 533 36.95 13.63 26.86
CA ARG A 533 37.03 13.76 25.40
C ARG A 533 35.93 12.98 24.68
N LEU A 534 35.60 11.77 25.13
CA LEU A 534 34.49 10.99 24.58
C LEU A 534 33.14 11.68 24.81
N VAL A 535 32.92 12.28 25.99
CA VAL A 535 31.72 13.09 26.25
C VAL A 535 31.67 14.33 25.35
N GLN A 536 32.80 15.03 25.18
CA GLN A 536 32.88 16.19 24.28
C GLN A 536 32.62 15.80 22.81
N LEU A 537 33.03 14.60 22.40
CA LEU A 537 32.76 14.05 21.09
C LEU A 537 31.24 13.87 20.88
N LEU A 538 30.52 13.33 21.87
CA LEU A 538 29.06 13.20 21.83
C LEU A 538 28.37 14.57 21.73
N VAL A 539 28.88 15.61 22.41
CA VAL A 539 28.38 16.99 22.25
C VAL A 539 28.61 17.48 20.82
N THR A 540 29.80 17.25 20.27
CA THR A 540 30.19 17.71 18.92
C THR A 540 29.36 17.01 17.83
N TRP A 541 28.99 15.74 18.05
CA TRP A 541 28.09 15.01 17.17
C TRP A 541 26.62 15.40 17.32
N GLY A 542 26.29 16.22 18.32
CA GLY A 542 24.92 16.54 18.65
C GLY A 542 24.13 15.32 19.15
N ALA A 543 24.81 14.37 19.81
CA ALA A 543 24.19 13.22 20.46
C ALA A 543 23.69 13.55 21.88
N ILE A 544 24.33 14.53 22.53
CA ILE A 544 23.92 15.05 23.84
C ILE A 544 24.03 16.58 23.86
N SER A 545 23.30 17.22 24.78
CA SER A 545 23.43 18.66 25.03
C SER A 545 24.66 18.99 25.89
N ALA A 546 25.16 20.23 25.79
CA ALA A 546 26.22 20.73 26.67
C ALA A 546 25.85 20.70 28.17
N ARG A 547 24.55 20.74 28.49
CA ARG A 547 24.04 20.56 29.85
C ARG A 547 24.18 19.11 30.30
N THR A 548 23.74 18.17 29.45
CA THR A 548 23.82 16.72 29.71
C THR A 548 25.27 16.26 29.88
N ALA A 549 26.23 16.89 29.19
CA ALA A 549 27.65 16.56 29.31
C ALA A 549 28.23 16.68 30.74
N ARG A 550 27.54 17.36 31.66
CA ARG A 550 27.94 17.50 33.07
C ARG A 550 27.33 16.42 33.98
N ALA A 551 26.45 15.58 33.45
CA ALA A 551 25.74 14.54 34.19
C ALA A 551 26.64 13.30 34.44
N LYS A 552 26.11 12.33 35.20
CA LYS A 552 26.79 11.03 35.38
C LYS A 552 26.77 10.24 34.06
N VAL A 553 27.74 9.36 33.86
CA VAL A 553 27.85 8.55 32.62
C VAL A 553 26.56 7.81 32.27
N PRO A 554 25.87 7.14 33.20
CA PRO A 554 24.62 6.47 32.88
C PRO A 554 23.56 7.44 32.32
N GLU A 555 23.46 8.64 32.89
CA GLU A 555 22.51 9.68 32.44
C GLU A 555 22.91 10.25 31.07
N ILE A 556 24.21 10.45 30.83
CA ILE A 556 24.74 10.85 29.51
C ILE A 556 24.36 9.81 28.46
N CYS A 557 24.62 8.53 28.74
CA CYS A 557 24.38 7.44 27.80
C CYS A 557 22.89 7.20 27.58
N ALA A 558 22.06 7.27 28.62
CA ALA A 558 20.61 7.16 28.50
C ALA A 558 20.03 8.31 27.65
N SER A 559 20.49 9.54 27.86
CA SER A 559 20.09 10.69 27.05
C SER A 559 20.51 10.54 25.58
N ALA A 560 21.76 10.13 25.32
CA ALA A 560 22.24 9.90 23.95
C ALA A 560 21.47 8.77 23.24
N MET A 561 20.97 7.80 24.01
CA MET A 561 20.22 6.66 23.48
C MET A 561 18.78 7.04 23.12
N ALA A 562 18.09 7.76 23.99
CA ALA A 562 16.64 7.95 23.94
C ALA A 562 16.17 9.27 23.29
N ASP A 563 17.03 10.29 23.21
CA ASP A 563 16.60 11.63 22.77
C ASP A 563 16.32 11.66 21.25
N LEU A 564 15.07 12.02 20.92
CA LEU A 564 14.58 12.16 19.54
C LEU A 564 14.76 13.57 18.96
N LYS A 565 15.11 14.56 19.77
CA LYS A 565 15.28 15.96 19.36
C LYS A 565 16.70 16.24 18.89
N LEU A 566 17.67 15.53 19.44
CA LEU A 566 19.08 15.69 19.13
C LEU A 566 19.46 14.88 17.87
N PRO A 567 19.95 15.52 16.79
CA PRO A 567 20.13 14.86 15.50
C PRO A 567 21.22 13.77 15.50
N GLY A 568 22.14 13.80 16.46
CA GLY A 568 23.16 12.78 16.66
C GLY A 568 22.79 11.70 17.68
N GLY A 569 21.61 11.80 18.32
CA GLY A 569 21.13 10.80 19.26
C GLY A 569 20.82 9.48 18.56
N VAL A 570 21.02 8.35 19.23
CA VAL A 570 20.85 7.01 18.64
C VAL A 570 19.40 6.81 18.18
N ALA A 571 18.41 7.11 19.03
CA ALA A 571 17.00 7.01 18.65
C ALA A 571 16.64 7.89 17.45
N ALA A 572 17.15 9.13 17.40
CA ALA A 572 16.92 10.02 16.25
C ALA A 572 17.54 9.49 14.96
N LEU A 573 18.77 8.95 15.02
CA LEU A 573 19.47 8.38 13.88
C LEU A 573 18.81 7.10 13.37
N VAL A 574 18.41 6.20 14.27
CA VAL A 574 17.68 4.98 13.88
C VAL A 574 16.31 5.31 13.31
N ARG A 575 15.57 6.25 13.90
CA ARG A 575 14.29 6.73 13.33
C ARG A 575 14.47 7.32 11.94
N ASN A 576 15.53 8.10 11.72
CA ASN A 576 15.87 8.63 10.39
C ASN A 576 16.24 7.53 9.39
N SER A 577 17.04 6.54 9.84
CA SER A 577 17.37 5.35 9.05
C SER A 577 16.11 4.59 8.64
N GLN A 578 15.21 4.31 9.57
CA GLN A 578 13.93 3.64 9.33
C GLN A 578 13.04 4.46 8.37
N ARG A 579 12.90 5.78 8.59
CA ARG A 579 12.11 6.67 7.73
C ARG A 579 12.58 6.66 6.29
N VAL A 580 13.90 6.74 6.07
CA VAL A 580 14.49 6.65 4.73
C VAL A 580 14.34 5.22 4.18
N GLY A 581 14.52 4.20 5.02
CA GLY A 581 14.37 2.80 4.66
C GLY A 581 12.96 2.45 4.14
N LEU A 582 11.90 3.05 4.70
CA LEU A 582 10.52 2.86 4.24
C LEU A 582 10.36 3.20 2.76
N SER A 583 11.02 4.26 2.27
CA SER A 583 11.00 4.63 0.85
C SER A 583 11.81 3.70 -0.07
N LEU A 584 12.61 2.80 0.50
CA LEU A 584 13.51 1.89 -0.22
C LEU A 584 13.07 0.42 -0.16
N ARG A 585 11.84 0.15 0.30
CA ARG A 585 11.31 -1.20 0.53
C ARG A 585 11.36 -2.09 -0.71
N ASP A 586 11.09 -1.54 -1.89
CA ASP A 586 11.15 -2.25 -3.18
C ASP A 586 12.58 -2.62 -3.60
N ARG A 587 13.60 -1.99 -2.99
CA ARG A 587 15.03 -2.17 -3.30
C ARG A 587 15.76 -3.08 -2.34
N PHE A 588 15.22 -3.26 -1.13
CA PHE A 588 15.83 -4.15 -0.15
C PHE A 588 15.41 -5.60 -0.37
N ALA A 589 16.38 -6.50 -0.22
CA ALA A 589 16.10 -7.92 -0.09
C ALA A 589 15.21 -8.15 1.16
N ARG A 590 14.38 -9.19 1.14
CA ARG A 590 13.43 -9.46 2.24
C ARG A 590 14.12 -9.61 3.59
N ASP A 591 15.23 -10.35 3.63
CA ASP A 591 16.01 -10.53 4.87
C ASP A 591 16.60 -9.23 5.39
N PHE A 592 17.01 -8.34 4.48
CA PHE A 592 17.51 -7.02 4.84
C PHE A 592 16.39 -6.15 5.42
N TRP A 593 15.24 -6.11 4.73
CA TRP A 593 14.07 -5.37 5.19
C TRP A 593 13.62 -5.83 6.57
N ARG A 594 13.60 -7.15 6.84
CA ARG A 594 13.22 -7.72 8.14
C ARG A 594 14.02 -7.16 9.31
N ILE A 595 15.32 -6.89 9.10
CA ILE A 595 16.16 -6.27 10.14
C ILE A 595 15.83 -4.77 10.24
N VAL A 596 15.76 -4.06 9.11
CA VAL A 596 15.45 -2.62 9.07
C VAL A 596 14.10 -2.29 9.69
N SER A 597 13.09 -3.12 9.45
CA SER A 597 11.71 -2.93 9.91
C SER A 597 11.49 -3.38 11.36
N ARG A 598 12.50 -3.95 12.03
CA ARG A 598 12.37 -4.38 13.41
C ARG A 598 12.17 -3.15 14.31
N PRO A 599 11.09 -3.10 15.12
CA PRO A 599 10.90 -2.01 16.06
C PRO A 599 12.09 -1.92 17.00
N MET A 600 12.53 -0.70 17.30
CA MET A 600 13.43 -0.51 18.43
C MET A 600 12.67 -0.84 19.71
N ALA A 601 13.33 -1.46 20.69
CA ALA A 601 12.75 -1.54 22.03
C ALA A 601 12.41 -0.12 22.52
N ASP A 602 11.29 0.05 23.23
CA ASP A 602 10.95 1.34 23.82
C ASP A 602 12.02 1.67 24.86
N THR A 603 12.81 2.70 24.56
CA THR A 603 14.15 2.85 25.10
C THR A 603 14.23 4.04 26.01
N ARG A 604 13.56 3.92 27.16
CA ARG A 604 13.99 4.60 28.38
C ARG A 604 14.70 3.59 29.27
N PRO A 605 15.99 3.28 29.00
CA PRO A 605 16.73 2.38 29.88
C PRO A 605 16.77 2.99 31.29
N GLU A 606 16.23 2.25 32.27
CA GLU A 606 16.08 2.71 33.66
C GLU A 606 17.43 2.73 34.40
N ASP A 607 18.38 1.90 33.97
CA ASP A 607 19.70 1.80 34.56
C ASP A 607 20.86 1.62 33.55
N ALA A 608 22.09 1.66 34.07
CA ALA A 608 23.31 1.53 33.26
C ALA A 608 23.45 0.14 32.60
N ARG A 609 22.96 -0.93 33.24
CA ARG A 609 23.05 -2.30 32.73
C ARG A 609 22.10 -2.52 31.57
N ALA A 610 20.87 -2.02 31.67
CA ALA A 610 19.89 -2.01 30.59
C ALA A 610 20.40 -1.20 29.40
N THR A 611 20.99 -0.01 29.64
CA THR A 611 21.60 0.81 28.58
C THR A 611 22.74 0.06 27.88
N LEU A 612 23.59 -0.64 28.63
CA LEU A 612 24.69 -1.43 28.07
C LEU A 612 24.19 -2.63 27.26
N LYS A 613 23.17 -3.35 27.75
CA LYS A 613 22.54 -4.47 27.04
C LYS A 613 21.99 -3.99 25.70
N LEU A 614 21.20 -2.94 25.73
CA LEU A 614 20.65 -2.33 24.51
C LEU A 614 21.74 -1.89 23.53
N ALA A 615 22.83 -1.29 24.01
CA ALA A 615 23.95 -0.93 23.16
C ALA A 615 24.58 -2.16 22.48
N LYS A 616 24.65 -3.32 23.16
CA LYS A 616 25.10 -4.57 22.55
C LYS A 616 24.11 -5.06 21.50
N ASP A 617 22.82 -5.10 21.82
CA ASP A 617 21.76 -5.55 20.91
C ASP A 617 21.72 -4.70 19.62
N LEU A 618 21.91 -3.38 19.74
CA LEU A 618 22.00 -2.47 18.59
C LEU A 618 23.26 -2.68 17.75
N LEU A 619 24.39 -2.99 18.38
CA LEU A 619 25.61 -3.31 17.63
C LEU A 619 25.46 -4.63 16.87
N GLU A 620 24.82 -5.64 17.45
CA GLU A 620 24.46 -6.86 16.74
C GLU A 620 23.54 -6.58 15.56
N HIS A 621 22.54 -5.71 15.73
CA HIS A 621 21.67 -5.26 14.64
C HIS A 621 22.46 -4.59 13.50
N PHE A 622 23.32 -3.61 13.80
CA PHE A 622 24.11 -2.91 12.77
C PHE A 622 25.12 -3.84 12.08
N ASN A 623 25.76 -4.74 12.82
CA ASN A 623 26.65 -5.74 12.26
C ASN A 623 25.90 -6.69 11.31
N ALA A 624 24.68 -7.10 11.68
CA ALA A 624 23.84 -7.94 10.82
C ALA A 624 23.45 -7.20 9.53
N LEU A 625 23.05 -5.93 9.61
CA LEU A 625 22.80 -5.10 8.43
C LEU A 625 24.05 -4.99 7.54
N ALA A 626 25.21 -4.70 8.12
CA ALA A 626 26.47 -4.58 7.39
C ALA A 626 26.87 -5.89 6.69
N GLY A 627 26.65 -7.04 7.36
CA GLY A 627 26.86 -8.36 6.80
C GLY A 627 25.92 -8.65 5.63
N LEU A 628 24.63 -8.42 5.79
CA LEU A 628 23.64 -8.62 4.72
C LEU A 628 23.90 -7.73 3.49
N VAL A 629 24.37 -6.49 3.69
CA VAL A 629 24.79 -5.61 2.58
C VAL A 629 26.00 -6.18 1.84
N SER A 630 26.93 -6.83 2.54
CA SER A 630 28.11 -7.44 1.92
C SER A 630 27.73 -8.71 1.14
N GLU A 631 26.95 -9.59 1.74
CA GLU A 631 26.72 -10.94 1.22
C GLU A 631 25.52 -11.01 0.26
N ASN A 632 24.42 -10.33 0.56
CA ASN A 632 23.12 -10.57 -0.10
C ASN A 632 22.69 -9.46 -1.07
N MET A 633 23.29 -8.27 -0.98
CA MET A 633 22.91 -7.17 -1.85
C MET A 633 23.59 -7.28 -3.22
N VAL A 634 22.79 -7.25 -4.28
CA VAL A 634 23.29 -7.24 -5.66
C VAL A 634 24.23 -6.05 -5.84
N ARG A 635 25.45 -6.31 -6.35
CA ARG A 635 26.51 -5.32 -6.61
C ARG A 635 26.17 -4.41 -7.80
N SER A 636 25.15 -3.61 -7.57
CA SER A 636 24.57 -2.62 -8.48
C SER A 636 24.93 -1.21 -8.00
N PRO A 637 24.61 -0.15 -8.77
CA PRO A 637 24.80 1.22 -8.28
C PRO A 637 24.10 1.49 -6.94
N ALA A 638 22.96 0.85 -6.66
CA ALA A 638 22.28 0.96 -5.38
C ALA A 638 23.17 0.55 -4.20
N TRP A 639 23.91 -0.55 -4.34
CA TRP A 639 24.88 -1.00 -3.35
C TRP A 639 26.03 0.02 -3.21
N CYS A 640 26.54 0.56 -4.32
CA CYS A 640 27.60 1.56 -4.30
C CYS A 640 27.19 2.82 -3.52
N PHE A 641 25.97 3.35 -3.71
CA PHE A 641 25.51 4.54 -2.99
C PHE A 641 25.40 4.29 -1.48
N LEU A 642 24.84 3.15 -1.08
CA LEU A 642 24.75 2.74 0.32
C LEU A 642 26.15 2.57 0.94
N ASP A 643 27.04 1.84 0.28
CA ASP A 643 28.41 1.58 0.77
C ASP A 643 29.24 2.87 0.81
N THR A 644 29.06 3.77 -0.17
CA THR A 644 29.72 5.09 -0.20
C THR A 644 29.29 5.94 1.00
N GLY A 645 27.98 6.01 1.29
CA GLY A 645 27.47 6.70 2.47
C GLY A 645 28.11 6.17 3.75
N ARG A 646 28.10 4.84 3.91
CA ARG A 646 28.72 4.15 5.05
C ARG A 646 30.22 4.47 5.20
N ARG A 647 31.00 4.31 4.13
CA ARG A 647 32.46 4.53 4.16
C ARG A 647 32.84 5.98 4.44
N ILE A 648 32.12 6.94 3.87
CA ILE A 648 32.36 8.37 4.11
C ILE A 648 32.08 8.69 5.59
N GLU A 649 30.96 8.24 6.13
CA GLU A 649 30.63 8.50 7.54
C GLU A 649 31.64 7.83 8.49
N ARG A 650 32.08 6.61 8.17
CA ARG A 650 33.13 5.90 8.91
C ARG A 650 34.45 6.67 8.91
N ALA A 651 34.90 7.10 7.74
CA ALA A 651 36.14 7.88 7.61
C ALA A 651 36.08 9.18 8.40
N LEU A 652 34.99 9.94 8.28
CA LEU A 652 34.76 11.16 9.05
C LEU A 652 34.77 10.90 10.56
N SER A 653 34.13 9.81 10.99
CA SER A 653 34.08 9.42 12.40
C SER A 653 35.46 9.07 12.95
N ILE A 654 36.24 8.27 12.21
CA ILE A 654 37.62 7.91 12.58
C ILE A 654 38.48 9.18 12.68
N CYS A 655 38.43 10.09 11.70
CA CYS A 655 39.19 11.33 11.75
C CYS A 655 38.80 12.21 12.96
N ARG A 656 37.51 12.30 13.30
CA ARG A 656 37.03 13.06 14.47
C ARG A 656 37.49 12.43 15.78
N ILE A 657 37.41 11.11 15.91
CA ILE A 657 37.88 10.36 17.09
C ILE A 657 39.40 10.52 17.23
N ALA A 658 40.15 10.30 16.14
CA ALA A 658 41.60 10.46 16.12
C ALA A 658 42.00 11.89 16.51
N ARG A 659 41.37 12.92 15.95
CA ARG A 659 41.63 14.32 16.33
C ARG A 659 41.31 14.58 17.80
N ALA A 660 40.25 14.00 18.37
CA ALA A 660 39.89 14.20 19.76
C ALA A 660 40.82 13.47 20.74
N LEU A 661 41.35 12.30 20.35
CA LEU A 661 42.16 11.45 21.23
C LEU A 661 43.67 11.63 21.04
N LEU A 662 44.15 11.90 19.83
CA LEU A 662 45.59 12.01 19.51
C LEU A 662 46.20 13.39 19.77
N THR A 663 45.41 14.45 20.00
CA THR A 663 45.94 15.77 20.41
C THR A 663 46.44 15.76 21.87
N ALA A 664 46.99 14.64 22.34
CA ALA A 664 47.42 14.37 23.72
C ALA A 664 48.89 13.96 23.87
N SER A 665 49.73 14.02 22.83
CA SER A 665 51.15 13.66 22.95
C SER A 665 52.12 14.85 22.90
N ALA A 666 51.65 16.09 23.07
CA ALA A 666 52.53 17.23 23.32
C ALA A 666 52.37 17.72 24.77
N GLY A 667 52.89 16.93 25.71
CA GLY A 667 53.34 17.48 26.99
C GLY A 667 54.69 18.19 26.80
N PRO A 668 55.11 19.10 27.69
CA PRO A 668 56.30 19.96 27.49
C PRO A 668 57.66 19.24 27.51
N ASP A 669 57.71 17.92 27.70
CA ASP A 669 58.94 17.14 27.80
C ASP A 669 59.05 16.11 26.65
N ALA A 670 59.23 16.61 25.43
CA ALA A 670 59.67 15.82 24.27
C ALA A 670 60.82 16.55 23.55
#